data_AF-A0A290RYM3-F1
#
_entry.id   AF-A0A290RYM3-F1
#
_cell.length_a   1.000
_cell.length_b   1.000
_cell.length_c   1.000
_cell.angle_alpha   90.00
_cell.angle_beta   90.00
_cell.angle_gamma   90.00
#
_symmetry.space_group_name_H-M   'P 1'
#
loop_
_entity.id
_entity.type
_entity.pdbx_description
1 polymer ?
#
loop_
_entity_poly.entity_id
_entity_poly.type
_entity_poly.pdbx_seq_one_letter_code
_entity_poly.pdbx_strand_id
1 'polypeptide(L)'
;MRTVNLVLISSFLAACSMTNPTEQTALKGTDKPSKEAFRPVFHFTPEKHWMNDPNGMVYYQGEYHLFYQHNPDSSVWGPMHWGHAISKDMVNWQHQEIKLFPDEHGTIFSGSAVVDWQNSSGFGSKDNPPLVAIFTYHDDKKAAQGAIDFQTQGIAYSTDKGRTWIKYANNPVLKNPGIRDFRDPKVSWHEDTQQWVMVLAQDDHIGFYSSKDLKTWQFESNFGADWGSHAGVWECPDLIRVRIEGTGEYKYVLLVSINPGAPNGGSGTQYFVGDFDGEEFVLDSDYQKMLTTTPAVFPQGLDFSNFKNGLKNWQVSGEAFHIVNDQPTNTIASSFKGSDEAIGTLTSKSFAINHDFINFKIAGGKHHNSTAIQLLVDGEIVKTASGNNTGTMAERSWNVSQLKGQQAYIKVVDNERGDWGHIKIADIVFSDKAATEKYESSIWLDYGTDNYAGVTFSDAQDGRHLFMGWMSNWQYANQVPTEVWRSAMTIPRELKLLQTPAGVRLASQPIKELDSLLSNTQQKATLTGTNSYQLDELFTVEPGQFKVSFSLSNAEQVTDIVLSSDKGEYTKLQLDPAQGQLVLDRRQSGLKDFEDGFASLQTAPLQKGLEYYDVEIWVDKASVEVFVNKGVSSMTSIVFPTSPYNKIQVSAKQSLSLSDVKLNNIAIEK
;
A
#
# COMPACT_ATOMS: atom_id res chain seq x y z
N MET A 1 77.73 -13.61 17.16
CA MET A 1 77.85 -13.93 15.71
C MET A 1 76.78 -13.13 15.00
N ARG A 2 77.14 -11.93 14.53
CA ARG A 2 77.34 -11.54 13.10
C ARG A 2 75.97 -11.37 12.41
N THR A 3 75.52 -10.21 11.93
CA THR A 3 76.19 -8.95 11.49
C THR A 3 75.05 -7.90 11.33
N VAL A 4 75.05 -6.72 11.98
CA VAL A 4 75.72 -5.44 11.60
C VAL A 4 74.95 -4.64 10.52
N ASN A 5 74.30 -3.51 10.86
CA ASN A 5 74.80 -2.13 10.65
C ASN A 5 73.75 -1.01 10.93
N LEU A 6 74.18 -0.02 11.74
CA LEU A 6 73.71 1.38 11.79
C LEU A 6 74.05 2.09 10.44
N VAL A 7 73.45 3.21 10.00
CA VAL A 7 73.63 4.60 10.49
C VAL A 7 72.66 5.54 9.73
N LEU A 8 72.27 6.61 10.44
CA LEU A 8 71.62 7.89 10.09
C LEU A 8 71.73 8.44 8.65
N ILE A 9 70.76 9.29 8.24
CA ILE A 9 70.91 10.76 8.04
C ILE A 9 69.58 11.41 7.56
N SER A 10 69.33 12.62 8.05
CA SER A 10 68.20 13.53 7.79
C SER A 10 68.45 14.53 6.63
N SER A 11 67.35 15.18 6.18
CA SER A 11 67.21 16.52 5.54
C SER A 11 67.73 16.73 4.10
N PHE A 12 66.97 17.23 3.11
CA PHE A 12 66.49 18.62 2.85
C PHE A 12 65.36 18.59 1.76
N LEU A 13 64.17 19.22 1.91
CA LEU A 13 63.73 20.62 1.62
C LEU A 13 63.49 21.00 0.14
N ALA A 14 62.22 21.34 -0.22
CA ALA A 14 61.83 22.46 -1.12
C ALA A 14 60.28 22.71 -1.11
N ALA A 15 59.89 23.95 -0.81
CA ALA A 15 58.55 24.57 -0.85
C ALA A 15 58.25 25.14 -2.28
N CYS A 16 57.04 25.47 -2.77
CA CYS A 16 56.03 26.47 -2.35
C CYS A 16 54.75 26.40 -3.25
N SER A 17 53.54 26.42 -2.66
CA SER A 17 52.38 27.36 -2.85
C SER A 17 52.12 28.05 -4.22
N MET A 18 50.93 28.29 -4.80
CA MET A 18 49.54 28.61 -4.38
C MET A 18 48.57 28.31 -5.58
N THR A 19 47.29 27.92 -5.45
CA THR A 19 46.09 28.79 -5.26
C THR A 19 44.80 27.93 -5.26
N ASN A 20 43.77 28.32 -4.49
CA ASN A 20 42.40 27.73 -4.43
C ASN A 20 41.57 28.03 -5.71
N PRO A 21 40.41 27.37 -5.94
CA PRO A 21 39.15 27.91 -5.42
C PRO A 21 38.04 26.89 -4.99
N THR A 22 37.21 27.38 -4.06
CA THR A 22 35.75 27.15 -3.88
C THR A 22 35.18 25.86 -3.28
N GLU A 23 34.89 25.97 -1.98
CA GLU A 23 33.67 25.58 -1.25
C GLU A 23 32.74 24.52 -1.88
N GLN A 24 32.91 23.27 -1.44
CA GLN A 24 31.77 22.39 -1.17
C GLN A 24 31.39 22.60 0.30
N THR A 25 30.25 23.24 0.53
CA THR A 25 29.56 23.26 1.81
C THR A 25 29.16 21.84 2.17
N ALA A 26 30.04 21.14 2.89
CA ALA A 26 29.70 19.92 3.59
C ALA A 26 28.60 20.25 4.62
N LEU A 27 27.41 19.68 4.43
CA LEU A 27 26.36 19.60 5.44
C LEU A 27 26.97 18.93 6.68
N LYS A 28 27.37 19.75 7.66
CA LYS A 28 27.82 19.29 8.97
C LYS A 28 26.60 19.06 9.85
N GLY A 29 26.44 17.81 10.29
CA GLY A 29 25.82 17.47 11.57
C GLY A 29 24.29 17.33 11.56
N THR A 30 23.78 16.24 11.00
CA THR A 30 22.64 15.55 11.60
C THR A 30 23.20 14.29 12.24
N ASP A 31 23.14 14.18 13.56
CA ASP A 31 23.42 12.91 14.23
C ASP A 31 22.65 11.81 13.49
N LYS A 32 23.35 10.80 12.96
CA LYS A 32 22.66 9.65 12.39
C LYS A 32 21.73 9.12 13.48
N PRO A 33 20.43 8.91 13.18
CA PRO A 33 19.52 8.31 14.14
C PRO A 33 20.13 7.02 14.70
N SER A 34 19.86 6.70 15.96
CA SER A 34 20.32 5.44 16.54
C SER A 34 19.91 4.26 15.66
N LYS A 35 20.61 3.13 15.74
CA LYS A 35 20.28 1.93 14.94
C LYS A 35 18.84 1.39 15.16
N GLU A 36 18.21 1.79 16.26
CA GLU A 36 16.83 1.47 16.65
C GLU A 36 15.91 2.70 16.61
N ALA A 37 16.35 3.81 15.99
CA ALA A 37 15.52 4.97 15.80
C ALA A 37 14.25 4.58 15.06
N PHE A 38 13.17 5.31 15.35
CA PHE A 38 11.86 5.09 14.74
C PHE A 38 11.19 3.76 15.08
N ARG A 39 11.82 2.83 15.83
CA ARG A 39 11.18 1.55 16.17
C ARG A 39 9.88 1.80 16.95
N PRO A 40 8.72 1.43 16.39
CA PRO A 40 7.44 1.51 17.06
C PRO A 40 7.50 0.77 18.40
N VAL A 41 6.74 1.26 19.36
CA VAL A 41 6.71 0.69 20.69
C VAL A 41 5.53 -0.27 20.85
N PHE A 42 4.38 0.03 20.25
CA PHE A 42 3.15 -0.77 20.38
C PHE A 42 2.67 -1.39 19.06
N HIS A 43 3.46 -1.25 17.98
CA HIS A 43 3.25 -2.00 16.75
C HIS A 43 4.22 -3.18 16.66
N PHE A 44 3.76 -4.29 16.09
CA PHE A 44 4.63 -5.42 15.83
C PHE A 44 5.70 -5.06 14.78
N THR A 45 6.96 -5.39 15.07
CA THR A 45 8.10 -5.33 14.14
C THR A 45 8.92 -6.60 14.32
N PRO A 46 9.59 -7.14 13.28
CA PRO A 46 10.54 -8.23 13.49
C PRO A 46 11.71 -7.71 14.33
N GLU A 47 12.38 -8.59 15.08
CA GLU A 47 13.55 -8.19 15.85
C GLU A 47 14.60 -7.51 14.95
N LYS A 48 14.78 -8.02 13.74
CA LYS A 48 15.69 -7.52 12.71
C LYS A 48 15.11 -7.75 11.31
N HIS A 49 15.72 -7.09 10.33
CA HIS A 49 15.57 -7.34 8.91
C HIS A 49 14.18 -7.00 8.34
N TRP A 50 13.84 -7.55 7.19
CA TRP A 50 12.65 -7.17 6.41
C TRP A 50 11.39 -7.91 6.86
N MET A 51 10.28 -7.19 6.94
CA MET A 51 8.94 -7.76 7.04
C MET A 51 8.01 -7.09 6.01
N ASN A 52 7.11 -7.88 5.41
CA ASN A 52 5.93 -7.37 4.73
C ASN A 52 4.63 -8.02 5.24
N ASP A 53 3.89 -8.68 4.36
CA ASP A 53 2.51 -9.10 4.56
C ASP A 53 2.32 -9.93 5.84
N PRO A 54 1.27 -9.68 6.63
CA PRO A 54 0.84 -10.62 7.65
C PRO A 54 0.31 -11.89 7.00
N ASN A 55 0.68 -13.05 7.55
CA ASN A 55 0.30 -14.36 7.05
C ASN A 55 -0.16 -15.26 8.18
N GLY A 56 -0.82 -16.36 7.81
CA GLY A 56 -1.09 -17.44 8.75
C GLY A 56 -1.81 -17.00 10.03
N MET A 57 -2.53 -15.87 9.99
CA MET A 57 -3.13 -15.28 11.18
C MET A 57 -4.25 -16.20 11.67
N VAL A 58 -4.01 -16.88 12.79
CA VAL A 58 -4.94 -17.86 13.35
C VAL A 58 -4.93 -17.78 14.88
N TYR A 59 -6.11 -17.85 15.50
CA TYR A 59 -6.23 -18.04 16.92
C TYR A 59 -6.39 -19.52 17.26
N TYR A 60 -5.56 -20.04 18.16
CA TYR A 60 -5.65 -21.43 18.59
C TYR A 60 -5.27 -21.60 20.06
N GLN A 61 -6.16 -22.22 20.84
CA GLN A 61 -5.95 -22.59 22.24
C GLN A 61 -5.36 -21.47 23.13
N GLY A 62 -5.88 -20.25 23.00
CA GLY A 62 -5.47 -19.11 23.83
C GLY A 62 -4.35 -18.26 23.24
N GLU A 63 -3.88 -18.56 22.02
CA GLU A 63 -2.78 -17.84 21.37
C GLU A 63 -3.23 -17.32 20.00
N TYR A 64 -2.99 -16.04 19.75
CA TYR A 64 -3.00 -15.43 18.42
C TYR A 64 -1.63 -15.69 17.77
N HIS A 65 -1.62 -16.36 16.63
CA HIS A 65 -0.44 -16.57 15.82
C HIS A 65 -0.39 -15.51 14.73
N LEU A 66 0.71 -14.77 14.65
CA LEU A 66 1.03 -13.88 13.55
C LEU A 66 2.23 -14.46 12.81
N PHE A 67 2.00 -15.00 11.62
CA PHE A 67 3.09 -15.21 10.66
C PHE A 67 3.23 -13.96 9.79
N TYR A 68 4.35 -13.83 9.09
CA TYR A 68 4.57 -12.71 8.19
C TYR A 68 5.68 -13.03 7.18
N GLN A 69 5.58 -12.45 5.98
CA GLN A 69 6.65 -12.50 4.99
C GLN A 69 7.92 -11.88 5.56
N HIS A 70 9.03 -12.63 5.55
CA HIS A 70 10.26 -12.26 6.22
C HIS A 70 11.51 -12.60 5.40
N ASN A 71 12.45 -11.65 5.31
CA ASN A 71 13.82 -11.94 4.89
C ASN A 71 14.72 -12.00 6.14
N PRO A 72 15.19 -13.19 6.57
CA PRO A 72 16.00 -13.32 7.76
C PRO A 72 17.46 -12.88 7.58
N ASP A 73 17.88 -12.52 6.37
CA ASP A 73 19.28 -12.20 6.07
C ASP A 73 19.52 -10.72 5.75
N SER A 74 18.46 -9.94 5.51
CA SER A 74 18.61 -8.54 5.08
C SER A 74 17.38 -7.68 5.36
N SER A 75 17.59 -6.39 5.59
CA SER A 75 16.54 -5.38 5.73
C SER A 75 15.93 -4.92 4.40
N VAL A 76 16.24 -5.56 3.27
CA VAL A 76 15.54 -5.37 1.98
C VAL A 76 14.82 -6.66 1.58
N TRP A 77 13.84 -6.53 0.69
CA TRP A 77 13.13 -7.69 0.16
C TRP A 77 14.10 -8.72 -0.46
N GLY A 78 13.81 -10.01 -0.30
CA GLY A 78 14.66 -11.11 -0.75
C GLY A 78 13.96 -12.46 -0.63
N PRO A 79 14.69 -13.60 -0.58
CA PRO A 79 14.07 -14.92 -0.46
C PRO A 79 13.15 -15.00 0.77
N MET A 80 11.85 -15.12 0.50
CA MET A 80 10.84 -14.99 1.53
C MET A 80 10.65 -16.28 2.34
N HIS A 81 10.51 -16.08 3.64
CA HIS A 81 10.17 -17.05 4.66
C HIS A 81 8.90 -16.58 5.37
N TRP A 82 8.25 -17.46 6.14
CA TRP A 82 7.31 -16.99 7.17
C TRP A 82 7.99 -16.85 8.52
N GLY A 83 8.19 -15.60 8.94
CA GLY A 83 8.46 -15.29 10.35
C GLY A 83 7.24 -15.63 11.21
N HIS A 84 7.44 -15.72 12.54
CA HIS A 84 6.38 -16.13 13.46
C HIS A 84 6.47 -15.40 14.80
N ALA A 85 5.33 -14.92 15.29
CA ALA A 85 5.15 -14.44 16.65
C ALA A 85 3.81 -14.94 17.21
N ILE A 86 3.73 -15.03 18.54
CA ILE A 86 2.49 -15.36 19.25
C ILE A 86 2.15 -14.30 20.27
N SER A 87 0.87 -14.09 20.53
CA SER A 87 0.38 -13.19 21.56
C SER A 87 -0.88 -13.76 22.21
N LYS A 88 -1.20 -13.32 23.42
CA LYS A 88 -2.49 -13.61 24.08
C LYS A 88 -3.51 -12.48 23.92
N ASP A 89 -3.05 -11.30 23.53
CA ASP A 89 -3.83 -10.05 23.54
C ASP A 89 -3.61 -9.20 22.28
N MET A 90 -2.83 -9.67 21.30
CA MET A 90 -2.39 -8.95 20.10
C MET A 90 -1.56 -7.69 20.36
N VAL A 91 -1.15 -7.48 21.61
CA VAL A 91 -0.35 -6.34 22.06
C VAL A 91 1.05 -6.81 22.43
N ASN A 92 1.13 -7.81 23.30
CA ASN A 92 2.36 -8.37 23.82
C ASN A 92 2.78 -9.56 22.96
N TRP A 93 3.69 -9.34 22.03
CA TRP A 93 4.16 -10.34 21.07
C TRP A 93 5.44 -11.03 21.53
N GLN A 94 5.43 -12.36 21.48
CA GLN A 94 6.61 -13.19 21.69
C GLN A 94 7.09 -13.75 20.35
N HIS A 95 8.27 -13.32 19.91
CA HIS A 95 8.92 -13.86 18.71
C HIS A 95 9.18 -15.37 18.84
N GLN A 96 8.96 -16.08 17.74
CA GLN A 96 9.24 -17.49 17.58
C GLN A 96 10.30 -17.68 16.48
N GLU A 97 10.93 -18.85 16.46
CA GLU A 97 11.82 -19.21 15.36
C GLU A 97 11.04 -19.38 14.05
N ILE A 98 11.68 -19.07 12.93
CA ILE A 98 11.14 -19.34 11.59
C ILE A 98 10.97 -20.85 11.42
N LYS A 99 9.81 -21.28 10.90
CA LYS A 99 9.49 -22.70 10.68
C LYS A 99 9.11 -23.05 9.23
N LEU A 100 8.77 -22.07 8.41
CA LEU A 100 8.48 -22.28 6.99
C LEU A 100 9.55 -21.56 6.16
N PHE A 101 10.51 -22.36 5.68
CA PHE A 101 11.63 -21.94 4.84
C PHE A 101 11.37 -22.27 3.37
N PRO A 102 11.97 -21.59 2.39
CA PRO A 102 12.02 -22.06 1.00
C PRO A 102 12.47 -23.53 0.88
N ASP A 103 12.03 -24.23 -0.17
CA ASP A 103 12.46 -25.60 -0.49
C ASP A 103 12.61 -25.80 -2.02
N GLU A 104 12.63 -27.05 -2.49
CA GLU A 104 12.74 -27.36 -3.92
C GLU A 104 11.62 -26.79 -4.81
N HIS A 105 10.47 -26.43 -4.24
CA HIS A 105 9.36 -25.80 -4.95
C HIS A 105 9.49 -24.28 -5.07
N GLY A 106 10.39 -23.65 -4.31
CA GLY A 106 10.69 -22.23 -4.38
C GLY A 106 10.56 -21.50 -3.05
N THR A 107 10.51 -20.17 -3.13
CA THR A 107 10.29 -19.30 -1.98
C THR A 107 8.84 -19.38 -1.50
N ILE A 108 8.63 -19.11 -0.21
CA ILE A 108 7.30 -19.16 0.40
C ILE A 108 6.75 -17.73 0.44
N PHE A 109 5.70 -17.52 -0.33
CA PHE A 109 4.95 -16.27 -0.44
C PHE A 109 3.73 -16.31 0.50
N SER A 110 2.97 -15.22 0.49
CA SER A 110 1.84 -15.00 1.41
C SER A 110 0.76 -16.08 1.33
N GLY A 111 -0.04 -16.13 2.40
CA GLY A 111 -1.10 -17.10 2.59
C GLY A 111 -1.69 -17.06 4.00
N SER A 112 -2.47 -18.09 4.34
CA SER A 112 -3.30 -18.13 5.55
C SER A 112 -3.12 -19.43 6.34
N ALA A 113 -3.72 -19.49 7.53
CA ALA A 113 -3.79 -20.69 8.34
C ALA A 113 -5.18 -20.85 8.95
N VAL A 114 -5.58 -22.09 9.19
CA VAL A 114 -6.88 -22.48 9.77
C VAL A 114 -6.70 -23.59 10.79
N VAL A 115 -7.67 -23.75 11.69
CA VAL A 115 -7.78 -24.93 12.54
C VAL A 115 -8.71 -25.95 11.87
N ASP A 116 -8.18 -27.12 11.50
CA ASP A 116 -8.99 -28.21 10.91
C ASP A 116 -9.67 -29.04 12.01
N TRP A 117 -10.70 -28.45 12.64
CA TRP A 117 -11.42 -29.03 13.79
C TRP A 117 -11.97 -30.44 13.52
N GLN A 118 -12.36 -30.72 12.27
CA GLN A 118 -12.91 -32.03 11.88
C GLN A 118 -11.84 -33.03 11.45
N ASN A 119 -10.57 -32.62 11.40
CA ASN A 119 -9.47 -33.39 10.85
C ASN A 119 -9.78 -33.90 9.43
N SER A 120 -10.41 -33.05 8.62
CA SER A 120 -10.77 -33.33 7.23
C SER A 120 -9.53 -33.58 6.35
N SER A 121 -8.41 -32.95 6.68
CA SER A 121 -7.11 -33.16 6.04
C SER A 121 -6.49 -34.52 6.38
N GLY A 122 -6.80 -35.08 7.55
CA GLY A 122 -6.20 -36.30 8.09
C GLY A 122 -4.81 -36.11 8.70
N PHE A 123 -4.35 -34.88 8.94
CA PHE A 123 -3.02 -34.61 9.48
C PHE A 123 -2.91 -34.70 11.02
N GLY A 124 -4.03 -34.69 11.73
CA GLY A 124 -4.09 -34.80 13.19
C GLY A 124 -5.23 -35.72 13.63
N SER A 125 -6.04 -35.26 14.58
CA SER A 125 -7.23 -35.96 15.07
C SER A 125 -8.28 -34.97 15.55
N LYS A 126 -9.51 -35.39 15.84
CA LYS A 126 -10.52 -34.48 16.42
C LYS A 126 -10.16 -34.00 17.83
N ASP A 127 -9.46 -34.84 18.61
CA ASP A 127 -9.03 -34.50 19.97
C ASP A 127 -7.78 -33.60 19.98
N ASN A 128 -7.00 -33.62 18.90
CA ASN A 128 -5.87 -32.73 18.65
C ASN A 128 -5.90 -32.28 17.18
N PRO A 129 -6.77 -31.32 16.83
CA PRO A 129 -6.94 -30.87 15.47
C PRO A 129 -5.67 -30.19 14.97
N PRO A 130 -5.27 -30.43 13.71
CA PRO A 130 -4.09 -29.78 13.17
C PRO A 130 -4.38 -28.32 12.82
N LEU A 131 -3.38 -27.45 13.01
CA LEU A 131 -3.31 -26.21 12.24
C LEU A 131 -2.86 -26.57 10.83
N VAL A 132 -3.47 -25.96 9.82
CA VAL A 132 -3.06 -26.10 8.42
C VAL A 132 -2.79 -24.72 7.85
N ALA A 133 -1.56 -24.50 7.41
CA ALA A 133 -1.14 -23.32 6.68
C ALA A 133 -1.21 -23.62 5.19
N ILE A 134 -1.74 -22.68 4.42
CA ILE A 134 -1.74 -22.68 2.97
C ILE A 134 -1.04 -21.43 2.47
N PHE A 135 -0.16 -21.59 1.50
CA PHE A 135 0.74 -20.54 1.06
C PHE A 135 1.09 -20.70 -0.41
N THR A 136 1.55 -19.60 -1.00
CA THR A 136 2.06 -19.61 -2.36
C THR A 136 3.51 -20.09 -2.38
N TYR A 137 3.85 -21.03 -3.23
CA TYR A 137 5.23 -21.25 -3.69
C TYR A 137 5.51 -20.37 -4.89
N HIS A 138 6.66 -19.68 -4.89
CA HIS A 138 7.16 -18.92 -6.02
C HIS A 138 8.47 -19.53 -6.54
N ASP A 139 8.44 -20.08 -7.75
CA ASP A 139 9.62 -20.61 -8.44
C ASP A 139 10.38 -19.49 -9.14
N ASP A 140 11.37 -18.92 -8.42
CA ASP A 140 12.21 -17.82 -8.90
C ASP A 140 12.90 -18.14 -10.24
N LYS A 141 13.28 -19.41 -10.48
CA LYS A 141 13.98 -19.81 -11.70
C LYS A 141 13.04 -19.82 -12.90
N LYS A 142 11.82 -20.35 -12.74
CA LYS A 142 10.79 -20.29 -13.78
C LYS A 142 10.38 -18.84 -14.05
N ALA A 143 10.20 -18.03 -13.00
CA ALA A 143 9.86 -16.62 -13.13
C ALA A 143 10.92 -15.86 -13.94
N ALA A 144 12.21 -16.06 -13.64
CA ALA A 144 13.32 -15.46 -14.39
C ALA A 144 13.40 -15.89 -15.86
N GLN A 145 12.80 -17.02 -16.23
CA GLN A 145 12.70 -17.51 -17.61
C GLN A 145 11.47 -16.96 -18.35
N GLY A 146 10.67 -16.11 -17.70
CA GLY A 146 9.46 -15.53 -18.30
C GLY A 146 8.29 -16.50 -18.37
N ALA A 147 8.32 -17.60 -17.62
CA ALA A 147 7.15 -18.47 -17.46
C ALA A 147 5.98 -17.69 -16.82
N ILE A 148 4.77 -18.22 -16.92
CA ILE A 148 3.56 -17.64 -16.31
C ILE A 148 2.91 -18.59 -15.30
N ASP A 149 3.46 -19.78 -15.08
CA ASP A 149 2.95 -20.82 -14.19
C ASP A 149 3.85 -21.03 -12.96
N PHE A 150 4.63 -20.01 -12.60
CA PHE A 150 5.68 -20.10 -11.56
C PHE A 150 5.15 -19.95 -10.12
N GLN A 151 3.88 -19.56 -9.94
CA GLN A 151 3.24 -19.50 -8.61
C GLN A 151 2.25 -20.65 -8.43
N THR A 152 2.38 -21.45 -7.37
CA THR A 152 1.48 -22.59 -7.06
C THR A 152 1.12 -22.61 -5.59
N GLN A 153 0.07 -23.32 -5.16
CA GLN A 153 -0.33 -23.31 -3.73
C GLN A 153 0.10 -24.58 -3.01
N GLY A 154 0.85 -24.44 -1.94
CA GLY A 154 1.30 -25.50 -1.05
C GLY A 154 0.64 -25.43 0.32
N ILE A 155 0.69 -26.54 1.06
CA ILE A 155 0.26 -26.59 2.45
C ILE A 155 1.33 -27.17 3.38
N ALA A 156 1.25 -26.77 4.65
CA ALA A 156 1.95 -27.38 5.76
C ALA A 156 1.00 -27.54 6.95
N TYR A 157 1.30 -28.44 7.87
CA TYR A 157 0.47 -28.67 9.05
C TYR A 157 1.29 -28.72 10.33
N SER A 158 0.62 -28.43 11.45
CA SER A 158 1.17 -28.51 12.79
C SER A 158 0.18 -29.20 13.72
N THR A 159 0.66 -30.08 14.59
CA THR A 159 -0.13 -30.77 15.63
C THR A 159 0.33 -30.43 17.05
N ASP A 160 1.21 -29.44 17.18
CA ASP A 160 1.83 -29.01 18.44
C ASP A 160 1.60 -27.51 18.72
N LYS A 161 0.43 -27.01 18.30
CA LYS A 161 0.04 -25.58 18.40
C LYS A 161 1.00 -24.66 17.62
N GLY A 162 1.37 -25.03 16.41
CA GLY A 162 2.17 -24.18 15.53
C GLY A 162 3.63 -24.04 15.93
N ARG A 163 4.17 -24.91 16.80
CA ARG A 163 5.58 -24.87 17.22
C ARG A 163 6.49 -25.53 16.20
N THR A 164 6.01 -26.58 15.55
CA THR A 164 6.67 -27.21 14.39
C THR A 164 5.67 -27.39 13.25
N TRP A 165 6.20 -27.35 12.02
CA TRP A 165 5.42 -27.44 10.79
C TRP A 165 6.01 -28.49 9.86
N ILE A 166 5.13 -29.33 9.30
CA ILE A 166 5.48 -30.36 8.33
C ILE A 166 4.83 -29.99 7.01
N LYS A 167 5.63 -29.75 5.96
CA LYS A 167 5.12 -29.53 4.61
C LYS A 167 4.54 -30.81 4.04
N TYR A 168 3.42 -30.70 3.34
CA TYR A 168 2.77 -31.85 2.75
C TYR A 168 3.58 -32.40 1.58
N ALA A 169 3.90 -33.70 1.63
CA ALA A 169 4.81 -34.35 0.69
C ALA A 169 4.34 -34.32 -0.78
N ASN A 170 3.04 -34.11 -1.02
CA ASN A 170 2.48 -34.03 -2.38
C ASN A 170 2.18 -32.59 -2.81
N ASN A 171 2.84 -31.60 -2.21
CA ASN A 171 2.76 -30.22 -2.70
C ASN A 171 3.25 -30.11 -4.16
N PRO A 172 2.73 -29.12 -4.92
CA PRO A 172 1.64 -28.20 -4.56
C PRO A 172 0.26 -28.87 -4.62
N VAL A 173 -0.66 -28.43 -3.75
CA VAL A 173 -2.06 -28.91 -3.71
C VAL A 173 -2.96 -28.23 -4.76
N LEU A 174 -2.58 -27.04 -5.22
CA LEU A 174 -3.23 -26.37 -6.35
C LEU A 174 -2.16 -25.91 -7.34
N LYS A 175 -2.20 -26.52 -8.53
CA LYS A 175 -1.31 -26.17 -9.64
C LYS A 175 -1.80 -24.89 -10.31
N ASN A 176 -0.87 -24.16 -10.90
CA ASN A 176 -1.16 -22.97 -11.67
C ASN A 176 -1.80 -23.35 -13.02
N PRO A 177 -2.95 -22.78 -13.40
CA PRO A 177 -3.61 -23.05 -14.69
C PRO A 177 -3.05 -22.23 -15.87
N GLY A 178 -1.95 -21.50 -15.70
CA GLY A 178 -1.36 -20.60 -16.69
C GLY A 178 -1.64 -19.11 -16.41
N ILE A 179 -1.77 -18.72 -15.14
CA ILE A 179 -2.02 -17.36 -14.67
C ILE A 179 -0.74 -16.84 -14.00
N ARG A 180 -0.19 -15.74 -14.52
CA ARG A 180 1.09 -15.18 -14.10
C ARG A 180 1.14 -14.89 -12.60
N ASP A 181 0.15 -14.14 -12.12
CA ASP A 181 -0.01 -13.72 -10.74
C ASP A 181 -1.11 -14.58 -10.12
N PHE A 182 -0.73 -15.64 -9.39
CA PHE A 182 -1.63 -16.68 -8.88
C PHE A 182 -1.23 -17.01 -7.43
N ARG A 183 -1.69 -16.20 -6.48
CA ARG A 183 -1.11 -16.18 -5.13
C ARG A 183 -2.06 -15.73 -4.03
N ASP A 184 -1.53 -15.79 -2.82
CA ASP A 184 -2.10 -15.30 -1.55
C ASP A 184 -3.40 -16.01 -1.14
N PRO A 185 -3.38 -17.33 -0.96
CA PRO A 185 -4.56 -18.10 -0.61
C PRO A 185 -5.06 -17.76 0.80
N LYS A 186 -6.27 -17.20 0.91
CA LYS A 186 -7.03 -17.14 2.16
C LYS A 186 -8.07 -18.24 2.20
N VAL A 187 -7.99 -19.10 3.21
CA VAL A 187 -8.91 -20.22 3.41
C VAL A 187 -9.77 -20.00 4.64
N SER A 188 -11.04 -20.37 4.55
CA SER A 188 -11.98 -20.42 5.67
C SER A 188 -12.93 -21.61 5.52
N TRP A 189 -13.54 -22.03 6.62
CA TRP A 189 -14.63 -23.02 6.58
C TRP A 189 -15.95 -22.32 6.31
N HIS A 190 -16.66 -22.73 5.26
CA HIS A 190 -17.98 -22.22 4.92
C HIS A 190 -19.06 -23.12 5.53
N GLU A 191 -19.72 -22.61 6.58
CA GLU A 191 -20.69 -23.39 7.36
C GLU A 191 -21.90 -23.84 6.54
N ASP A 192 -22.41 -23.02 5.63
CA ASP A 192 -23.66 -23.35 4.92
C ASP A 192 -23.46 -24.52 3.93
N THR A 193 -22.29 -24.62 3.30
CA THR A 193 -21.96 -25.72 2.36
C THR A 193 -21.14 -26.84 2.97
N GLN A 194 -20.65 -26.66 4.21
CA GLN A 194 -19.77 -27.59 4.92
C GLN A 194 -18.55 -27.97 4.06
N GLN A 195 -17.83 -26.94 3.58
CA GLN A 195 -16.62 -27.04 2.75
C GLN A 195 -15.61 -25.99 3.18
N TRP A 196 -14.33 -26.27 2.92
CA TRP A 196 -13.31 -25.23 2.88
C TRP A 196 -13.50 -24.40 1.62
N VAL A 197 -13.40 -23.08 1.76
CA VAL A 197 -13.39 -22.13 0.66
C VAL A 197 -12.05 -21.42 0.65
N MET A 198 -11.43 -21.33 -0.52
CA MET A 198 -10.26 -20.51 -0.77
C MET A 198 -10.64 -19.34 -1.66
N VAL A 199 -10.23 -18.14 -1.25
CA VAL A 199 -10.13 -16.99 -2.15
C VAL A 199 -8.65 -16.79 -2.52
N LEU A 200 -8.39 -16.61 -3.81
CA LEU A 200 -7.05 -16.56 -4.36
C LEU A 200 -6.94 -15.41 -5.36
N ALA A 201 -5.88 -14.60 -5.25
CA ALA A 201 -5.63 -13.56 -6.23
C ALA A 201 -5.12 -14.15 -7.55
N GLN A 202 -5.70 -13.69 -8.65
CA GLN A 202 -5.47 -14.14 -10.01
C GLN A 202 -5.30 -12.93 -10.93
N ASP A 203 -4.11 -12.34 -10.95
CA ASP A 203 -3.81 -11.10 -11.68
C ASP A 203 -4.65 -9.91 -11.22
N ASP A 204 -5.80 -9.69 -11.84
CA ASP A 204 -6.69 -8.54 -11.63
C ASP A 204 -8.08 -8.95 -11.08
N HIS A 205 -8.24 -10.21 -10.68
CA HIS A 205 -9.49 -10.75 -10.13
C HIS A 205 -9.23 -11.79 -9.03
N ILE A 206 -10.29 -12.19 -8.33
CA ILE A 206 -10.27 -13.21 -7.29
C ILE A 206 -10.95 -14.48 -7.80
N GLY A 207 -10.26 -15.61 -7.67
CA GLY A 207 -10.84 -16.94 -7.88
C GLY A 207 -11.32 -17.57 -6.58
N PHE A 208 -12.47 -18.23 -6.64
CA PHE A 208 -13.06 -19.00 -5.55
C PHE A 208 -12.89 -20.49 -5.80
N TYR A 209 -12.44 -21.21 -4.79
CA TYR A 209 -12.26 -22.65 -4.83
C TYR A 209 -12.88 -23.32 -3.62
N SER A 210 -13.40 -24.52 -3.78
CA SER A 210 -13.90 -25.35 -2.69
C SER A 210 -13.02 -26.59 -2.45
N SER A 211 -13.02 -27.09 -1.21
CA SER A 211 -12.36 -28.34 -0.86
C SER A 211 -13.07 -29.04 0.31
N LYS A 212 -13.06 -30.38 0.27
CA LYS A 212 -13.49 -31.22 1.40
C LYS A 212 -12.36 -31.60 2.35
N ASP A 213 -11.10 -31.42 1.96
CA ASP A 213 -9.95 -32.01 2.66
C ASP A 213 -8.68 -31.14 2.68
N LEU A 214 -8.77 -29.88 2.24
CA LEU A 214 -7.66 -28.91 2.08
C LEU A 214 -6.56 -29.31 1.07
N LYS A 215 -6.67 -30.48 0.44
CA LYS A 215 -5.66 -31.05 -0.46
C LYS A 215 -6.14 -31.08 -1.91
N THR A 216 -7.43 -31.30 -2.12
CA THR A 216 -8.04 -31.33 -3.44
C THR A 216 -8.96 -30.12 -3.58
N TRP A 217 -8.68 -29.26 -4.56
CA TRP A 217 -9.40 -28.01 -4.77
C TRP A 217 -10.17 -28.04 -6.08
N GLN A 218 -11.44 -27.65 -6.03
CA GLN A 218 -12.30 -27.43 -7.19
C GLN A 218 -12.43 -25.93 -7.42
N PHE A 219 -12.22 -25.47 -8.65
CA PHE A 219 -12.54 -24.09 -9.04
C PHE A 219 -14.05 -23.92 -9.16
N GLU A 220 -14.60 -22.85 -8.58
CA GLU A 220 -16.03 -22.56 -8.62
C GLU A 220 -16.36 -21.34 -9.49
N SER A 221 -15.77 -20.17 -9.17
CA SER A 221 -16.09 -18.92 -9.85
C SER A 221 -14.96 -17.88 -9.75
N ASN A 222 -15.15 -16.76 -10.44
CA ASN A 222 -14.29 -15.58 -10.37
C ASN A 222 -15.12 -14.32 -10.06
N PHE A 223 -14.50 -13.37 -9.36
CA PHE A 223 -15.04 -12.03 -9.11
C PHE A 223 -13.98 -10.96 -9.38
N GLY A 224 -14.39 -9.83 -9.96
CA GLY A 224 -13.57 -8.61 -9.98
C GLY A 224 -13.47 -7.92 -11.34
N ALA A 225 -13.70 -8.61 -12.45
CA ALA A 225 -13.45 -8.07 -13.81
C ALA A 225 -14.09 -6.70 -14.10
N ASP A 226 -15.27 -6.41 -13.52
CA ASP A 226 -16.02 -5.18 -13.76
C ASP A 226 -16.07 -4.24 -12.53
N TRP A 227 -15.46 -4.62 -11.40
CA TRP A 227 -15.68 -3.97 -10.11
C TRP A 227 -14.38 -3.63 -9.40
N GLY A 228 -14.31 -2.40 -8.89
CA GLY A 228 -13.14 -1.92 -8.15
C GLY A 228 -12.02 -1.45 -9.06
N SER A 229 -10.89 -1.12 -8.45
CA SER A 229 -9.70 -0.61 -9.15
C SER A 229 -8.89 -1.78 -9.70
N HIS A 230 -8.47 -1.66 -10.96
CA HIS A 230 -7.55 -2.56 -11.66
C HIS A 230 -6.25 -1.83 -12.03
N ALA A 231 -5.93 -0.75 -11.32
CA ALA A 231 -4.75 0.06 -11.59
C ALA A 231 -3.40 -0.65 -11.29
N GLY A 232 -3.43 -1.82 -10.65
CA GLY A 232 -2.29 -2.68 -10.40
C GLY A 232 -2.74 -4.10 -10.05
N VAL A 233 -1.77 -4.93 -9.66
CA VAL A 233 -2.02 -6.35 -9.39
C VAL A 233 -2.82 -6.51 -8.10
N TRP A 234 -3.81 -7.39 -8.12
CA TRP A 234 -4.60 -7.76 -6.94
C TRP A 234 -3.82 -8.77 -6.10
N GLU A 235 -3.79 -8.57 -4.79
CA GLU A 235 -3.03 -9.36 -3.83
C GLU A 235 -3.84 -9.54 -2.53
N CYS A 236 -3.42 -10.49 -1.70
CA CYS A 236 -3.90 -10.69 -0.33
C CYS A 236 -5.42 -10.57 -0.15
N PRO A 237 -6.23 -11.39 -0.82
CA PRO A 237 -7.67 -11.39 -0.63
C PRO A 237 -8.08 -11.94 0.73
N ASP A 238 -9.19 -11.45 1.27
CA ASP A 238 -9.84 -12.06 2.44
C ASP A 238 -11.37 -11.96 2.33
N LEU A 239 -12.07 -13.04 2.65
CA LEU A 239 -13.53 -13.12 2.61
C LEU A 239 -14.08 -13.40 4.01
N ILE A 240 -14.78 -12.42 4.56
CA ILE A 240 -15.36 -12.50 5.91
C ILE A 240 -16.87 -12.29 5.90
N ARG A 241 -17.60 -13.07 6.70
CA ARG A 241 -19.04 -12.92 6.91
C ARG A 241 -19.31 -12.01 8.10
N VAL A 242 -19.73 -10.78 7.84
CA VAL A 242 -19.84 -9.73 8.85
C VAL A 242 -21.31 -9.38 9.12
N ARG A 243 -21.67 -9.26 10.39
CA ARG A 243 -23.00 -8.78 10.80
C ARG A 243 -23.08 -7.27 10.61
N ILE A 244 -24.21 -6.78 10.11
CA ILE A 244 -24.51 -5.35 10.09
C ILE A 244 -24.89 -4.92 11.52
N GLU A 245 -24.15 -3.97 12.07
CA GLU A 245 -24.36 -3.50 13.44
C GLU A 245 -25.77 -2.94 13.62
N GLY A 246 -26.43 -3.32 14.70
CA GLY A 246 -27.81 -2.93 15.00
C GLY A 246 -28.90 -3.75 14.28
N THR A 247 -28.55 -4.68 13.39
CA THR A 247 -29.53 -5.51 12.66
C THR A 247 -29.28 -7.01 12.88
N GLY A 248 -30.17 -7.88 12.37
CA GLY A 248 -29.97 -9.33 12.35
C GLY A 248 -29.31 -9.86 11.08
N GLU A 249 -28.95 -8.96 10.15
CA GLU A 249 -28.50 -9.31 8.82
C GLU A 249 -26.98 -9.45 8.74
N TYR A 250 -26.53 -10.32 7.84
CA TYR A 250 -25.12 -10.56 7.54
C TYR A 250 -24.87 -10.28 6.07
N LYS A 251 -23.67 -9.80 5.78
CA LYS A 251 -23.13 -9.68 4.42
C LYS A 251 -21.72 -10.26 4.40
N TYR A 252 -21.30 -10.68 3.21
CA TYR A 252 -19.91 -10.99 2.97
C TYR A 252 -19.15 -9.72 2.60
N VAL A 253 -17.91 -9.64 3.08
CA VAL A 253 -16.98 -8.57 2.76
C VAL A 253 -15.74 -9.22 2.17
N LEU A 254 -15.44 -8.87 0.93
CA LEU A 254 -14.22 -9.28 0.23
C LEU A 254 -13.22 -8.13 0.28
N LEU A 255 -12.12 -8.33 1.01
CA LEU A 255 -10.96 -7.44 1.02
C LEU A 255 -10.04 -7.83 -0.14
N VAL A 256 -9.46 -6.85 -0.81
CA VAL A 256 -8.45 -7.06 -1.86
C VAL A 256 -7.40 -5.97 -1.77
N SER A 257 -6.14 -6.37 -1.65
CA SER A 257 -5.01 -5.46 -1.72
C SER A 257 -4.62 -5.21 -3.18
N ILE A 258 -4.14 -4.01 -3.52
CA ILE A 258 -3.69 -3.65 -4.87
C ILE A 258 -2.35 -2.91 -4.86
N ASN A 259 -1.45 -3.26 -5.78
CA ASN A 259 -0.19 -2.57 -5.96
C ASN A 259 0.25 -2.46 -7.45
N PRO A 260 0.60 -1.25 -7.95
CA PRO A 260 0.23 0.05 -7.39
C PRO A 260 -1.27 0.33 -7.60
N GLY A 261 -1.75 1.55 -7.29
CA GLY A 261 -3.12 1.97 -7.63
C GLY A 261 -3.98 2.39 -6.44
N ALA A 262 -3.39 2.48 -5.26
CA ALA A 262 -4.01 3.01 -4.05
C ALA A 262 -4.38 4.51 -4.20
N PRO A 263 -5.36 5.01 -3.40
CA PRO A 263 -5.94 6.34 -3.62
C PRO A 263 -4.94 7.49 -3.43
N ASN A 264 -3.89 7.27 -2.64
CA ASN A 264 -2.83 8.26 -2.38
C ASN A 264 -1.45 7.81 -2.87
N GLY A 265 -1.41 6.86 -3.81
CA GLY A 265 -0.18 6.35 -4.43
C GLY A 265 0.33 5.05 -3.82
N GLY A 266 1.04 4.28 -4.64
CA GLY A 266 1.58 2.99 -4.25
C GLY A 266 0.50 1.96 -3.94
N SER A 267 0.67 1.23 -2.85
CA SER A 267 -0.12 0.06 -2.46
C SER A 267 -1.22 0.38 -1.43
N GLY A 268 -2.37 -0.31 -1.48
CA GLY A 268 -3.50 -0.10 -0.57
C GLY A 268 -4.55 -1.21 -0.63
N THR A 269 -5.60 -1.13 0.20
CA THR A 269 -6.61 -2.20 0.35
C THR A 269 -8.03 -1.69 0.02
N GLN A 270 -8.63 -2.22 -1.04
CA GLN A 270 -10.03 -1.99 -1.39
C GLN A 270 -10.93 -3.08 -0.81
N TYR A 271 -12.24 -2.84 -0.76
CA TYR A 271 -13.19 -3.86 -0.32
C TYR A 271 -14.54 -3.80 -1.05
N PHE A 272 -15.21 -4.94 -1.05
CA PHE A 272 -16.52 -5.16 -1.65
C PHE A 272 -17.47 -5.74 -0.61
N VAL A 273 -18.74 -5.31 -0.63
CA VAL A 273 -19.79 -5.89 0.21
C VAL A 273 -20.81 -6.56 -0.69
N GLY A 274 -21.20 -7.78 -0.34
CA GLY A 274 -22.07 -8.62 -1.16
C GLY A 274 -22.58 -9.84 -0.41
N ASP A 275 -23.01 -10.81 -1.19
CA ASP A 275 -23.47 -12.13 -0.73
C ASP A 275 -22.58 -13.21 -1.36
N PHE A 276 -22.35 -14.31 -0.64
CA PHE A 276 -21.58 -15.45 -1.10
C PHE A 276 -22.32 -16.73 -0.71
N ASP A 277 -22.52 -17.63 -1.67
CA ASP A 277 -23.30 -18.86 -1.48
C ASP A 277 -22.43 -20.11 -1.26
N GLY A 278 -21.11 -19.96 -1.28
CA GLY A 278 -20.14 -21.05 -1.25
C GLY A 278 -19.44 -21.28 -2.58
N GLU A 279 -19.96 -20.72 -3.67
CA GLU A 279 -19.44 -20.85 -5.03
C GLU A 279 -19.19 -19.47 -5.67
N GLU A 280 -20.16 -18.55 -5.62
CA GLU A 280 -20.12 -17.24 -6.29
C GLU A 280 -20.30 -16.08 -5.30
N PHE A 281 -19.47 -15.03 -5.44
CA PHE A 281 -19.64 -13.76 -4.74
C PHE A 281 -20.39 -12.76 -5.61
N VAL A 282 -21.56 -12.32 -5.15
CA VAL A 282 -22.41 -11.35 -5.84
C VAL A 282 -22.37 -10.02 -5.10
N LEU A 283 -21.92 -8.97 -5.80
CA LEU A 283 -21.84 -7.62 -5.25
C LEU A 283 -23.22 -7.09 -4.86
N ASP A 284 -23.32 -6.44 -3.69
CA ASP A 284 -24.56 -5.82 -3.24
C ASP A 284 -25.04 -4.74 -4.21
N SER A 285 -26.36 -4.62 -4.41
CA SER A 285 -26.94 -3.69 -5.38
C SER A 285 -26.57 -2.21 -5.17
N ASP A 286 -26.33 -1.78 -3.93
CA ASP A 286 -25.87 -0.43 -3.66
C ASP A 286 -24.38 -0.28 -4.01
N TYR A 287 -23.58 -1.33 -3.77
CA TYR A 287 -22.19 -1.37 -4.20
C TYR A 287 -22.07 -1.39 -5.73
N GLN A 288 -22.94 -2.09 -6.44
CA GLN A 288 -22.98 -2.05 -7.91
C GLN A 288 -23.17 -0.62 -8.43
N LYS A 289 -24.08 0.16 -7.84
CA LYS A 289 -24.30 1.57 -8.23
C LYS A 289 -23.08 2.43 -7.91
N MET A 290 -22.45 2.22 -6.75
CA MET A 290 -21.29 3.01 -6.31
C MET A 290 -20.01 2.68 -7.10
N LEU A 291 -19.85 1.43 -7.52
CA LEU A 291 -18.64 0.92 -8.17
C LEU A 291 -18.74 0.86 -9.69
N THR A 292 -19.85 1.33 -10.29
CA THR A 292 -20.04 1.31 -11.74
C THR A 292 -18.90 2.06 -12.44
N THR A 293 -18.23 1.36 -13.35
CA THR A 293 -17.10 1.92 -14.10
C THR A 293 -17.53 3.04 -15.04
N THR A 294 -16.81 4.15 -14.91
CA THR A 294 -16.52 5.22 -15.88
C THR A 294 -15.90 4.80 -17.22
N PRO A 295 -16.58 4.59 -18.37
CA PRO A 295 -15.84 4.22 -19.58
C PRO A 295 -14.97 5.39 -20.07
N ALA A 296 -13.77 5.08 -20.58
CA ALA A 296 -12.94 6.06 -21.25
C ALA A 296 -13.66 6.59 -22.52
N VAL A 297 -13.47 7.88 -22.83
CA VAL A 297 -13.95 8.48 -24.07
C VAL A 297 -12.77 9.12 -24.78
N PHE A 298 -12.41 8.60 -25.94
CA PHE A 298 -11.36 9.17 -26.78
C PHE A 298 -11.97 9.96 -27.94
N PRO A 299 -11.64 11.25 -28.11
CA PRO A 299 -12.28 12.11 -29.09
C PRO A 299 -11.79 11.81 -30.51
N GLN A 300 -12.67 12.02 -31.49
CA GLN A 300 -12.25 12.10 -32.89
C GLN A 300 -11.52 13.43 -33.14
N GLY A 301 -10.52 13.39 -34.02
CA GLY A 301 -9.74 14.57 -34.38
C GLY A 301 -8.68 14.25 -35.43
N LEU A 302 -7.69 15.13 -35.55
CA LEU A 302 -6.55 14.94 -36.43
C LEU A 302 -5.55 13.97 -35.77
N ASP A 303 -5.45 12.74 -36.29
CA ASP A 303 -4.37 11.80 -35.93
C ASP A 303 -3.02 12.34 -36.41
N PHE A 304 -2.29 12.95 -35.48
CA PHE A 304 -0.96 13.50 -35.67
C PHE A 304 0.11 12.42 -35.59
N SER A 305 -0.11 11.37 -34.78
CA SER A 305 0.87 10.31 -34.58
C SER A 305 1.21 9.56 -35.87
N ASN A 306 0.16 9.20 -36.62
CA ASN A 306 0.21 8.43 -37.86
C ASN A 306 1.05 7.14 -37.75
N PHE A 307 1.10 6.51 -36.58
CA PHE A 307 1.99 5.36 -36.31
C PHE A 307 1.70 4.15 -37.20
N LYS A 308 0.47 4.03 -37.73
CA LYS A 308 0.10 3.03 -38.76
C LYS A 308 1.02 3.02 -39.99
N ASN A 309 1.70 4.14 -40.27
CA ASN A 309 2.65 4.29 -41.38
C ASN A 309 4.12 4.18 -40.94
N GLY A 310 4.38 3.70 -39.72
CA GLY A 310 5.69 3.64 -39.11
C GLY A 310 6.13 4.96 -38.49
N LEU A 311 7.39 5.02 -38.07
CA LEU A 311 8.01 6.20 -37.44
C LEU A 311 8.58 7.20 -38.47
N LYS A 312 8.20 7.13 -39.74
CA LYS A 312 8.83 7.94 -40.83
C LYS A 312 8.66 9.45 -40.67
N ASN A 313 7.62 9.88 -39.96
CA ASN A 313 7.36 11.30 -39.65
C ASN A 313 8.03 11.78 -38.37
N TRP A 314 8.78 10.89 -37.69
CA TRP A 314 9.42 11.12 -36.42
C TRP A 314 10.93 11.01 -36.58
N GLN A 315 11.67 11.91 -35.93
CA GLN A 315 13.10 11.77 -35.78
C GLN A 315 13.35 10.81 -34.60
N VAL A 316 13.91 9.64 -34.91
CA VAL A 316 14.30 8.63 -33.92
C VAL A 316 15.76 8.85 -33.54
N SER A 317 16.05 8.86 -32.24
CA SER A 317 17.42 8.79 -31.70
C SER A 317 17.51 7.65 -30.70
N GLY A 318 18.68 7.02 -30.59
CA GLY A 318 18.85 5.80 -29.80
C GLY A 318 18.25 4.57 -30.47
N GLU A 319 18.03 3.51 -29.68
CA GLU A 319 17.70 2.17 -30.19
C GLU A 319 16.40 1.58 -29.64
N ALA A 320 15.74 2.31 -28.74
CA ALA A 320 14.55 1.84 -28.04
C ALA A 320 13.30 1.80 -28.91
N PHE A 321 12.96 2.92 -29.56
CA PHE A 321 11.64 3.10 -30.15
C PHE A 321 11.42 2.30 -31.44
N HIS A 322 10.33 1.54 -31.46
CA HIS A 322 9.84 0.76 -32.60
C HIS A 322 8.31 0.71 -32.59
N ILE A 323 7.73 0.19 -33.68
CA ILE A 323 6.28 -0.01 -33.77
C ILE A 323 5.89 -1.40 -33.30
N VAL A 324 4.87 -1.45 -32.45
CA VAL A 324 4.18 -2.66 -32.03
C VAL A 324 2.74 -2.58 -32.52
N ASN A 325 2.24 -3.68 -33.08
CA ASN A 325 0.83 -3.80 -33.47
C ASN A 325 0.10 -4.60 -32.39
N ASP A 326 -0.80 -3.94 -31.66
CA ASP A 326 -1.68 -4.60 -30.71
C ASP A 326 -3.06 -4.76 -31.35
N GLN A 327 -3.54 -6.00 -31.39
CA GLN A 327 -4.77 -6.35 -32.11
C GLN A 327 -6.00 -5.83 -31.34
N PRO A 328 -7.05 -5.31 -32.02
CA PRO A 328 -7.26 -5.28 -33.47
C PRO A 328 -6.96 -3.95 -34.17
N THR A 329 -6.58 -2.86 -33.47
CA THR A 329 -6.54 -1.53 -34.12
C THR A 329 -5.45 -0.55 -33.66
N ASN A 330 -4.61 -0.87 -32.68
CA ASN A 330 -3.68 0.13 -32.14
C ASN A 330 -2.26 -0.11 -32.65
N THR A 331 -1.76 0.86 -33.44
CA THR A 331 -0.34 0.92 -33.79
C THR A 331 0.38 1.77 -32.75
N ILE A 332 1.24 1.15 -31.96
CA ILE A 332 1.86 1.72 -30.77
C ILE A 332 3.33 2.02 -31.07
N ALA A 333 3.81 3.20 -30.68
CA ALA A 333 5.24 3.45 -30.55
C ALA A 333 5.69 3.02 -29.14
N SER A 334 6.55 2.00 -29.07
CA SER A 334 7.04 1.41 -27.83
C SER A 334 8.55 1.56 -27.72
N SER A 335 9.05 1.93 -26.55
CA SER A 335 10.48 1.80 -26.22
C SER A 335 10.84 0.44 -25.61
N PHE A 336 9.86 -0.33 -25.12
CA PHE A 336 10.08 -1.65 -24.53
C PHE A 336 10.44 -2.70 -25.58
N LYS A 337 11.67 -3.23 -25.54
CA LYS A 337 12.22 -4.14 -26.56
C LYS A 337 12.64 -5.50 -25.96
N GLY A 338 11.75 -6.09 -25.17
CA GLY A 338 12.03 -7.32 -24.43
C GLY A 338 12.86 -7.11 -23.15
N SER A 339 13.32 -5.88 -22.91
CA SER A 339 13.88 -5.37 -21.66
C SER A 339 13.75 -3.85 -21.61
N ASP A 340 14.00 -3.29 -20.42
CA ASP A 340 14.01 -1.84 -20.11
C ASP A 340 15.38 -1.18 -20.35
N GLU A 341 16.34 -1.89 -20.95
CA GLU A 341 17.72 -1.37 -21.11
C GLU A 341 17.89 -0.39 -22.28
N ALA A 342 16.96 -0.39 -23.23
CA ALA A 342 17.09 0.42 -24.44
C ALA A 342 16.56 1.85 -24.20
N ILE A 343 17.39 2.85 -24.48
CA ILE A 343 17.03 4.26 -24.35
C ILE A 343 16.94 4.95 -25.72
N GLY A 344 16.18 6.04 -25.80
CA GLY A 344 16.03 6.80 -27.04
C GLY A 344 15.00 7.92 -26.98
N THR A 345 14.75 8.54 -28.13
CA THR A 345 13.71 9.57 -28.26
C THR A 345 12.99 9.46 -29.61
N LEU A 346 11.72 9.87 -29.63
CA LEU A 346 10.95 10.18 -30.83
C LEU A 346 10.59 11.66 -30.81
N THR A 347 11.04 12.41 -31.81
CA THR A 347 10.74 13.85 -31.92
C THR A 347 9.92 14.13 -33.17
N SER A 348 8.79 14.83 -33.02
CA SER A 348 7.94 15.22 -34.15
C SER A 348 8.55 16.38 -34.94
N LYS A 349 8.03 16.63 -36.14
CA LYS A 349 8.18 17.94 -36.78
C LYS A 349 7.46 19.02 -35.97
N SER A 350 7.88 20.27 -36.12
CA SER A 350 7.17 21.41 -35.53
C SER A 350 5.80 21.63 -36.19
N PHE A 351 4.82 22.07 -35.40
CA PHE A 351 3.45 22.35 -35.83
C PHE A 351 2.89 23.58 -35.11
N ALA A 352 1.88 24.22 -35.70
CA ALA A 352 1.11 25.28 -35.06
C ALA A 352 0.01 24.66 -34.18
N ILE A 353 -0.14 25.13 -32.95
CA ILE A 353 -1.24 24.70 -32.07
C ILE A 353 -2.53 25.38 -32.51
N ASN A 354 -3.46 24.61 -33.09
CA ASN A 354 -4.72 25.14 -33.63
C ASN A 354 -5.99 24.56 -32.98
N HIS A 355 -5.84 23.60 -32.07
CA HIS A 355 -6.94 22.96 -31.34
C HIS A 355 -6.82 23.21 -29.84
N ASP A 356 -7.91 23.04 -29.09
CA ASP A 356 -7.89 23.23 -27.64
C ASP A 356 -7.19 22.09 -26.89
N PHE A 357 -7.16 20.88 -27.47
CA PHE A 357 -6.61 19.70 -26.81
C PHE A 357 -5.67 18.89 -27.70
N ILE A 358 -4.62 18.35 -27.06
CA ILE A 358 -3.80 17.26 -27.57
C ILE A 358 -4.11 16.04 -26.73
N ASN A 359 -4.72 15.04 -27.35
CA ASN A 359 -5.10 13.78 -26.72
C ASN A 359 -4.11 12.70 -27.15
N PHE A 360 -3.86 11.74 -26.27
CA PHE A 360 -2.99 10.60 -26.56
C PHE A 360 -3.30 9.45 -25.62
N LYS A 361 -2.86 8.25 -25.97
CA LYS A 361 -2.86 7.10 -25.06
C LYS A 361 -1.42 6.83 -24.63
N ILE A 362 -1.24 6.49 -23.36
CA ILE A 362 0.07 6.26 -22.75
C ILE A 362 0.06 5.05 -21.81
N ALA A 363 1.12 4.26 -21.82
CA ALA A 363 1.45 3.23 -20.82
C ALA A 363 2.97 3.22 -20.56
N GLY A 364 3.41 2.38 -19.62
CA GLY A 364 4.81 2.24 -19.22
C GLY A 364 5.12 2.95 -17.91
N GLY A 365 6.39 3.31 -17.72
CA GLY A 365 6.92 3.86 -16.47
C GLY A 365 6.45 5.25 -16.11
N LYS A 366 6.43 5.49 -14.79
CA LYS A 366 6.07 6.76 -14.15
C LYS A 366 7.31 7.60 -13.86
N HIS A 367 8.23 7.72 -14.82
CA HIS A 367 9.43 8.55 -14.65
C HIS A 367 9.23 9.88 -15.38
N HIS A 368 8.69 10.89 -14.67
CA HIS A 368 8.13 12.14 -15.20
C HIS A 368 8.95 12.87 -16.28
N ASN A 369 10.28 12.75 -16.25
CA ASN A 369 11.18 13.41 -17.19
C ASN A 369 12.08 12.45 -17.98
N SER A 370 12.24 11.20 -17.55
CA SER A 370 13.10 10.21 -18.21
C SER A 370 12.33 9.22 -19.07
N THR A 371 11.09 8.86 -18.73
CA THR A 371 10.15 8.11 -19.60
C THR A 371 8.84 8.89 -19.73
N ALA A 372 8.78 9.77 -20.73
CA ALA A 372 7.68 10.73 -20.84
C ALA A 372 7.38 11.13 -22.29
N ILE A 373 6.15 11.59 -22.51
CA ILE A 373 5.77 12.42 -23.64
C ILE A 373 5.76 13.89 -23.20
N GLN A 374 6.39 14.75 -23.99
CA GLN A 374 6.61 16.16 -23.70
C GLN A 374 6.11 17.02 -24.86
N LEU A 375 5.46 18.14 -24.55
CA LEU A 375 5.17 19.22 -25.50
C LEU A 375 6.16 20.35 -25.26
N LEU A 376 6.84 20.78 -26.31
CA LEU A 376 7.84 21.84 -26.25
C LEU A 376 7.45 23.04 -27.12
N VAL A 377 7.61 24.23 -26.58
CA VAL A 377 7.44 25.53 -27.27
C VAL A 377 8.71 26.33 -27.07
N ASP A 378 9.30 26.84 -28.16
CA ASP A 378 10.59 27.56 -28.15
C ASP A 378 11.73 26.79 -27.46
N GLY A 379 11.66 25.45 -27.44
CA GLY A 379 12.64 24.57 -26.80
C GLY A 379 12.37 24.26 -25.33
N GLU A 380 11.40 24.92 -24.71
CA GLU A 380 11.01 24.72 -23.31
C GLU A 380 9.86 23.72 -23.17
N ILE A 381 9.93 22.85 -22.16
CA ILE A 381 8.86 21.87 -21.88
C ILE A 381 7.68 22.60 -21.23
N VAL A 382 6.54 22.66 -21.94
CA VAL A 382 5.32 23.31 -21.45
C VAL A 382 4.28 22.32 -20.94
N LYS A 383 4.38 21.04 -21.34
CA LYS A 383 3.59 19.92 -20.81
C LYS A 383 4.45 18.66 -20.77
N THR A 384 4.23 17.82 -19.78
CA THR A 384 4.80 16.48 -19.67
C THR A 384 3.73 15.50 -19.19
N ALA A 385 3.86 14.23 -19.59
CA ALA A 385 3.09 13.11 -19.06
C ALA A 385 3.94 11.85 -19.12
N SER A 386 3.82 11.01 -18.09
CA SER A 386 4.44 9.68 -18.02
C SER A 386 3.36 8.61 -17.88
N GLY A 387 3.76 7.35 -18.01
CA GLY A 387 2.90 6.22 -17.69
C GLY A 387 2.66 6.10 -16.18
N ASN A 388 2.03 5.01 -15.76
CA ASN A 388 1.68 4.76 -14.36
C ASN A 388 2.27 3.44 -13.84
N ASN A 389 3.42 3.02 -14.36
CA ASN A 389 4.00 1.69 -14.11
C ASN A 389 2.98 0.58 -14.44
N THR A 390 2.40 0.65 -15.63
CA THR A 390 1.42 -0.32 -16.12
C THR A 390 1.60 -0.59 -17.61
N GLY A 391 1.30 -1.81 -18.04
CA GLY A 391 1.22 -2.17 -19.47
C GLY A 391 -0.07 -1.70 -20.15
N THR A 392 -1.07 -1.31 -19.37
CA THR A 392 -2.39 -0.89 -19.84
C THR A 392 -2.36 0.55 -20.35
N MET A 393 -2.80 0.75 -21.58
CA MET A 393 -2.90 2.08 -22.19
C MET A 393 -3.99 2.89 -21.50
N ALA A 394 -3.65 4.10 -21.07
CA ALA A 394 -4.59 5.03 -20.49
C ALA A 394 -4.75 6.27 -21.38
N GLU A 395 -5.98 6.71 -21.57
CA GLU A 395 -6.29 7.94 -22.29
C GLU A 395 -5.84 9.15 -21.48
N ARG A 396 -5.25 10.14 -22.15
CA ARG A 396 -4.79 11.40 -21.57
C ARG A 396 -5.12 12.57 -22.47
N SER A 397 -5.21 13.74 -21.86
CA SER A 397 -5.45 15.00 -22.58
C SER A 397 -4.63 16.14 -21.99
N TRP A 398 -4.01 16.94 -22.85
CA TRP A 398 -3.49 18.25 -22.49
C TRP A 398 -4.40 19.34 -23.02
N ASN A 399 -4.91 20.19 -22.12
CA ASN A 399 -5.47 21.48 -22.50
C ASN A 399 -4.34 22.42 -22.93
N VAL A 400 -4.34 22.78 -24.21
CA VAL A 400 -3.38 23.67 -24.87
C VAL A 400 -4.04 24.92 -25.45
N SER A 401 -5.29 25.20 -25.07
CA SER A 401 -6.05 26.38 -25.53
C SER A 401 -5.29 27.71 -25.38
N GLN A 402 -4.54 27.86 -24.28
CA GLN A 402 -3.73 29.05 -23.99
C GLN A 402 -2.48 29.17 -24.88
N LEU A 403 -2.11 28.10 -25.59
CA LEU A 403 -0.94 28.04 -26.46
C LEU A 403 -1.31 28.16 -27.95
N LYS A 404 -2.59 28.41 -28.27
CA LYS A 404 -3.06 28.52 -29.66
C LYS A 404 -2.27 29.56 -30.45
N GLY A 405 -1.88 29.20 -31.68
CA GLY A 405 -1.08 30.00 -32.60
C GLY A 405 0.43 29.91 -32.39
N GLN A 406 0.92 29.31 -31.29
CA GLN A 406 2.35 29.11 -31.06
C GLN A 406 2.86 27.89 -31.83
N GLN A 407 4.16 27.91 -32.18
CA GLN A 407 4.84 26.77 -32.78
C GLN A 407 5.35 25.82 -31.68
N ALA A 408 5.03 24.54 -31.80
CA ALA A 408 5.41 23.51 -30.85
C ALA A 408 5.93 22.26 -31.53
N TYR A 409 6.54 21.35 -30.77
CA TYR A 409 6.81 19.98 -31.19
C TYR A 409 6.64 19.01 -30.02
N ILE A 410 6.39 17.74 -30.34
CA ILE A 410 6.25 16.67 -29.35
C ILE A 410 7.54 15.86 -29.31
N LYS A 411 7.99 15.53 -28.10
CA LYS A 411 9.11 14.63 -27.85
C LYS A 411 8.67 13.52 -26.92
N VAL A 412 8.79 12.26 -27.35
CA VAL A 412 8.72 11.09 -26.47
C VAL A 412 10.15 10.72 -26.10
N VAL A 413 10.44 10.57 -24.81
CA VAL A 413 11.77 10.26 -24.28
C VAL A 413 11.70 8.98 -23.45
N ASP A 414 12.73 8.17 -23.59
CA ASP A 414 13.07 7.09 -22.68
C ASP A 414 14.57 7.14 -22.40
N ASN A 415 14.95 7.39 -21.15
CA ASN A 415 16.32 7.47 -20.66
C ASN A 415 16.54 6.58 -19.43
N GLU A 416 15.58 5.72 -19.10
CA GLU A 416 15.62 4.89 -17.91
C GLU A 416 16.12 3.48 -18.24
N ARG A 417 16.84 2.84 -17.31
CA ARG A 417 17.38 1.47 -17.50
C ARG A 417 16.92 0.49 -16.43
N GLY A 418 16.24 0.96 -15.41
CA GLY A 418 15.69 0.16 -14.32
C GLY A 418 14.26 -0.30 -14.57
N ASP A 419 13.61 -0.78 -13.50
CA ASP A 419 12.23 -1.23 -13.55
C ASP A 419 11.30 -0.17 -14.12
N TRP A 420 10.43 -0.61 -15.02
CA TRP A 420 9.53 0.28 -15.76
C TRP A 420 10.26 1.33 -16.59
N GLY A 421 11.49 1.04 -17.01
CA GLY A 421 12.28 1.86 -17.93
C GLY A 421 11.78 1.75 -19.38
N HIS A 422 10.49 2.01 -19.59
CA HIS A 422 9.90 2.04 -20.92
C HIS A 422 8.63 2.89 -20.98
N ILE A 423 8.23 3.30 -22.19
CA ILE A 423 7.00 4.02 -22.48
C ILE A 423 6.36 3.51 -23.76
N LYS A 424 5.02 3.46 -23.77
CA LYS A 424 4.21 3.14 -24.94
C LYS A 424 3.27 4.30 -25.22
N ILE A 425 3.24 4.78 -26.47
CA ILE A 425 2.38 5.88 -26.90
C ILE A 425 1.56 5.44 -28.12
N ALA A 426 0.28 5.80 -28.12
CA ALA A 426 -0.60 5.64 -29.27
C ALA A 426 -1.51 6.86 -29.45
N ASP A 427 -2.10 6.97 -30.64
CA ASP A 427 -3.20 7.89 -30.96
C ASP A 427 -3.01 9.35 -30.52
N ILE A 428 -1.88 9.98 -30.89
CA ILE A 428 -1.74 11.43 -30.66
C ILE A 428 -2.73 12.17 -31.57
N VAL A 429 -3.80 12.69 -31.00
CA VAL A 429 -4.95 13.29 -31.70
C VAL A 429 -5.18 14.73 -31.26
N PHE A 430 -5.17 15.66 -32.21
CA PHE A 430 -5.55 17.05 -31.96
C PHE A 430 -7.06 17.22 -32.15
N SER A 431 -7.75 17.77 -31.15
CA SER A 431 -9.19 18.02 -31.23
C SER A 431 -9.64 19.13 -30.28
N ASP A 432 -10.87 19.60 -30.43
CA ASP A 432 -11.48 20.59 -29.53
C ASP A 432 -12.27 19.94 -28.38
N LYS A 433 -12.10 18.63 -28.18
CA LYS A 433 -12.62 17.87 -27.03
C LYS A 433 -11.47 17.17 -26.29
N ALA A 434 -11.56 17.11 -24.98
CA ALA A 434 -10.63 16.33 -24.17
C ALA A 434 -11.02 14.84 -24.20
N ALA A 435 -10.02 13.96 -24.19
CA ALA A 435 -10.22 12.59 -23.79
C ALA A 435 -10.54 12.52 -22.30
N THR A 436 -11.40 11.58 -21.92
CA THR A 436 -11.66 11.23 -20.53
C THR A 436 -11.15 9.83 -20.27
N GLU A 437 -10.49 9.64 -19.14
CA GLU A 437 -9.91 8.35 -18.76
C GLU A 437 -11.01 7.38 -18.32
N LYS A 438 -10.71 6.08 -18.37
CA LYS A 438 -11.49 5.09 -17.65
C LYS A 438 -11.41 5.44 -16.16
N TYR A 439 -12.56 5.52 -15.50
CA TYR A 439 -12.63 5.76 -14.07
C TYR A 439 -13.26 4.57 -13.36
N GLU A 440 -12.43 3.80 -12.68
CA GLU A 440 -12.85 2.71 -11.83
C GLU A 440 -13.11 3.25 -10.43
N SER A 441 -14.37 3.23 -10.02
CA SER A 441 -14.73 3.63 -8.66
C SER A 441 -14.31 2.52 -7.69
N SER A 442 -13.83 2.90 -6.51
CA SER A 442 -13.39 1.95 -5.48
C SER A 442 -13.65 2.50 -4.09
N ILE A 443 -13.88 1.59 -3.14
CA ILE A 443 -14.03 1.91 -1.73
C ILE A 443 -12.87 1.27 -0.99
N TRP A 444 -12.19 2.05 -0.17
CA TRP A 444 -10.94 1.66 0.47
C TRP A 444 -11.15 1.41 1.96
N LEU A 445 -10.49 0.39 2.49
CA LEU A 445 -10.48 0.08 3.92
C LEU A 445 -9.73 1.18 4.70
N ASP A 446 -8.65 1.67 4.10
CA ASP A 446 -7.76 2.69 4.63
C ASP A 446 -7.32 3.58 3.46
N TYR A 447 -7.40 4.89 3.67
CA TYR A 447 -7.02 5.89 2.67
C TYR A 447 -5.62 6.44 2.91
N GLY A 448 -4.96 6.09 4.01
CA GLY A 448 -3.55 6.41 4.20
C GLY A 448 -2.66 5.60 3.26
N THR A 449 -1.41 6.00 3.12
CA THR A 449 -0.45 5.32 2.25
C THR A 449 0.08 4.02 2.81
N ASP A 450 -0.07 3.76 4.12
CA ASP A 450 0.70 2.73 4.83
C ASP A 450 -0.21 1.67 5.48
N ASN A 451 -1.15 1.10 4.72
CA ASN A 451 -1.93 -0.06 5.13
C ASN A 451 -2.20 -0.98 3.93
N TYR A 452 -1.42 -2.06 3.84
CA TYR A 452 -1.42 -2.99 2.72
C TYR A 452 -1.43 -4.45 3.16
N ALA A 453 -1.79 -5.37 2.25
CA ALA A 453 -1.72 -6.82 2.44
C ALA A 453 -2.44 -7.32 3.70
N GLY A 454 -3.44 -6.58 4.17
CA GLY A 454 -4.05 -6.85 5.44
C GLY A 454 -5.08 -7.97 5.36
N VAL A 455 -5.04 -8.86 6.35
CA VAL A 455 -5.92 -10.02 6.46
C VAL A 455 -6.42 -10.17 7.89
N THR A 456 -7.45 -11.00 8.06
CA THR A 456 -8.06 -11.29 9.35
C THR A 456 -7.54 -12.58 9.97
N PHE A 457 -7.58 -12.66 11.30
CA PHE A 457 -7.38 -13.90 12.05
C PHE A 457 -8.48 -14.91 11.75
N SER A 458 -8.08 -16.11 11.35
CA SER A 458 -8.96 -17.29 11.39
C SER A 458 -9.23 -17.69 12.84
N ASP A 459 -10.43 -18.24 13.10
CA ASP A 459 -10.83 -18.79 14.40
C ASP A 459 -10.74 -17.80 15.60
N ALA A 460 -10.81 -16.49 15.34
CA ALA A 460 -10.74 -15.47 16.38
C ALA A 460 -11.71 -15.72 17.55
N GLN A 461 -11.19 -15.67 18.78
CA GLN A 461 -11.97 -15.84 20.00
C GLN A 461 -13.03 -14.76 20.07
N ASP A 462 -14.32 -15.14 20.16
CA ASP A 462 -15.52 -14.28 20.27
C ASP A 462 -16.23 -13.87 18.97
N GLY A 463 -15.77 -14.36 17.82
CA GLY A 463 -16.44 -14.14 16.53
C GLY A 463 -16.24 -12.75 15.95
N ARG A 464 -15.33 -11.93 16.53
CA ARG A 464 -14.83 -10.71 15.91
C ARG A 464 -14.01 -11.00 14.66
N HIS A 465 -14.03 -10.07 13.71
CA HIS A 465 -13.13 -10.05 12.56
C HIS A 465 -11.94 -9.16 12.88
N LEU A 466 -10.86 -9.78 13.35
CA LEU A 466 -9.65 -9.10 13.81
C LEU A 466 -8.63 -9.02 12.69
N PHE A 467 -8.28 -7.82 12.27
CA PHE A 467 -7.47 -7.48 11.09
C PHE A 467 -6.12 -6.89 11.51
N MET A 468 -5.07 -7.20 10.76
CA MET A 468 -3.80 -6.47 10.77
C MET A 468 -3.32 -6.28 9.33
N GLY A 469 -2.76 -5.11 9.02
CA GLY A 469 -2.12 -4.81 7.74
C GLY A 469 -0.61 -4.62 7.89
N TRP A 470 0.11 -4.73 6.77
CA TRP A 470 1.48 -4.26 6.66
C TRP A 470 1.48 -2.73 6.65
N MET A 471 2.10 -2.13 7.66
CA MET A 471 2.21 -0.68 7.82
C MET A 471 3.41 -0.13 7.05
N SER A 472 3.29 -0.16 5.72
CA SER A 472 4.28 0.35 4.76
C SER A 472 3.64 0.49 3.38
N ASN A 473 4.45 0.89 2.40
CA ASN A 473 4.03 1.02 1.01
C ASN A 473 5.14 0.57 0.06
N TRP A 474 4.82 -0.26 -0.92
CA TRP A 474 5.80 -0.75 -1.91
C TRP A 474 6.57 0.36 -2.64
N GLN A 475 5.98 1.55 -2.79
CA GLN A 475 6.62 2.70 -3.42
C GLN A 475 7.95 3.10 -2.76
N TYR A 476 8.03 3.04 -1.42
CA TYR A 476 9.20 3.51 -0.67
C TYR A 476 9.69 2.53 0.38
N ALA A 477 9.07 1.34 0.49
CA ALA A 477 9.39 0.37 1.54
C ALA A 477 10.89 0.06 1.60
N ASN A 478 11.61 -0.02 0.47
CA ASN A 478 13.06 -0.30 0.47
C ASN A 478 13.95 0.90 0.87
N GLN A 479 13.40 2.11 0.95
CA GLN A 479 14.12 3.37 1.04
C GLN A 479 13.95 4.07 2.40
N VAL A 480 13.01 3.61 3.22
CA VAL A 480 12.76 4.19 4.55
C VAL A 480 14.02 4.19 5.44
N PRO A 481 14.19 5.19 6.34
CA PRO A 481 15.40 5.39 7.12
C PRO A 481 15.51 4.44 8.34
N THR A 482 15.18 3.16 8.16
CA THR A 482 15.37 2.10 9.15
C THR A 482 16.42 1.10 8.64
N GLU A 483 17.38 0.76 9.51
CA GLU A 483 18.54 -0.06 9.15
C GLU A 483 18.44 -1.49 9.70
N VAL A 484 18.28 -1.65 11.02
CA VAL A 484 18.32 -2.97 11.68
C VAL A 484 17.07 -3.78 11.41
N TRP A 485 15.93 -3.12 11.34
CA TRP A 485 14.61 -3.69 11.08
C TRP A 485 13.95 -2.87 9.98
N ARG A 486 12.94 -3.44 9.33
CA ARG A 486 12.15 -2.73 8.33
C ARG A 486 10.70 -3.18 8.36
N SER A 487 9.83 -2.17 8.33
CA SER A 487 8.38 -2.26 8.41
C SER A 487 7.83 -2.64 9.78
N ALA A 488 6.55 -2.35 9.95
CA ALA A 488 5.73 -2.73 11.10
C ALA A 488 4.40 -3.29 10.60
N MET A 489 3.64 -3.95 11.48
CA MET A 489 2.19 -4.14 11.26
C MET A 489 1.44 -2.88 11.73
N THR A 490 0.24 -2.64 11.21
CA THR A 490 -0.70 -1.66 11.78
C THR A 490 -1.07 -2.07 13.21
N ILE A 491 -1.69 -1.17 13.99
CA ILE A 491 -2.40 -1.67 15.17
C ILE A 491 -3.47 -2.70 14.75
N PRO A 492 -3.75 -3.71 15.58
CA PRO A 492 -4.83 -4.65 15.32
C PRO A 492 -6.19 -3.96 15.38
N ARG A 493 -7.07 -4.34 14.44
CA ARG A 493 -8.36 -3.67 14.21
C ARG A 493 -9.51 -4.66 14.21
N GLU A 494 -10.67 -4.26 14.72
CA GLU A 494 -11.93 -4.97 14.55
C GLU A 494 -12.67 -4.42 13.32
N LEU A 495 -13.08 -5.30 12.42
CA LEU A 495 -13.87 -4.95 11.25
C LEU A 495 -15.37 -5.17 11.50
N LYS A 496 -16.18 -4.13 11.28
CA LYS A 496 -17.65 -4.16 11.44
C LYS A 496 -18.36 -3.53 10.25
N LEU A 497 -19.55 -4.00 9.92
CA LEU A 497 -20.42 -3.30 8.97
C LEU A 497 -21.32 -2.33 9.73
N LEU A 498 -21.18 -1.04 9.44
CA LEU A 498 -21.99 0.03 10.02
C LEU A 498 -22.97 0.58 8.98
N GLN A 499 -24.17 0.94 9.43
CA GLN A 499 -25.12 1.64 8.59
C GLN A 499 -24.81 3.15 8.62
N THR A 500 -24.61 3.73 7.44
CA THR A 500 -24.32 5.16 7.28
C THR A 500 -25.35 5.79 6.34
N PRO A 501 -25.54 7.13 6.38
CA PRO A 501 -26.28 7.84 5.33
C PRO A 501 -25.87 7.55 3.87
N ALA A 502 -24.64 7.07 3.63
CA ALA A 502 -24.17 6.68 2.29
C ALA A 502 -24.36 5.17 1.99
N GLY A 503 -25.09 4.45 2.85
CA GLY A 503 -25.26 3.00 2.81
C GLY A 503 -24.38 2.27 3.83
N VAL A 504 -24.39 0.95 3.76
CA VAL A 504 -23.54 0.10 4.62
C VAL A 504 -22.07 0.35 4.29
N ARG A 505 -21.22 0.46 5.32
CA ARG A 505 -19.76 0.63 5.19
C ARG A 505 -19.03 -0.28 6.13
N LEU A 506 -17.87 -0.76 5.70
CA LEU A 506 -16.92 -1.42 6.58
C LEU A 506 -16.20 -0.36 7.42
N ALA A 507 -16.28 -0.53 8.72
CA ALA A 507 -15.58 0.25 9.72
C ALA A 507 -14.39 -0.56 10.26
N SER A 508 -13.23 0.08 10.34
CA SER A 508 -11.98 -0.49 10.81
C SER A 508 -11.57 0.21 12.11
N GLN A 509 -11.81 -0.42 13.26
CA GLN A 509 -11.64 0.22 14.58
C GLN A 509 -10.48 -0.40 15.36
N PRO A 510 -9.67 0.38 16.09
CA PRO A 510 -8.71 -0.17 17.05
C PRO A 510 -9.40 -1.14 18.02
N ILE A 511 -8.78 -2.29 18.27
CA ILE A 511 -9.35 -3.28 19.20
C ILE A 511 -9.27 -2.79 20.65
N LYS A 512 -10.20 -3.25 21.49
CA LYS A 512 -10.26 -2.93 22.93
C LYS A 512 -9.02 -3.40 23.71
N GLU A 513 -8.32 -4.43 23.25
CA GLU A 513 -7.12 -4.94 23.93
C GLU A 513 -6.00 -3.88 24.00
N LEU A 514 -5.98 -2.93 23.05
CA LEU A 514 -5.06 -1.79 23.07
C LEU A 514 -5.31 -0.85 24.26
N ASP A 515 -6.48 -0.88 24.90
CA ASP A 515 -6.75 -0.09 26.11
C ASP A 515 -5.81 -0.47 27.27
N SER A 516 -5.23 -1.69 27.25
CA SER A 516 -4.23 -2.13 28.22
C SER A 516 -2.92 -1.32 28.17
N LEU A 517 -2.63 -0.67 27.04
CA LEU A 517 -1.46 0.20 26.84
C LEU A 517 -1.68 1.62 27.39
N LEU A 518 -2.95 2.00 27.57
CA LEU A 518 -3.31 3.36 27.93
C LEU A 518 -3.02 3.58 29.42
N SER A 519 -2.16 4.55 29.69
CA SER A 519 -1.84 5.03 31.03
C SER A 519 -2.26 6.48 31.16
N ASN A 520 -2.49 6.90 32.41
CA ASN A 520 -2.72 8.31 32.74
C ASN A 520 -3.82 8.95 31.86
N THR A 521 -4.98 8.29 31.73
CA THR A 521 -6.11 8.85 30.99
C THR A 521 -6.49 10.20 31.57
N GLN A 522 -6.28 11.24 30.79
CA GLN A 522 -6.68 12.59 31.11
C GLN A 522 -7.89 12.95 30.26
N GLN A 523 -8.86 13.64 30.86
CA GLN A 523 -10.10 13.96 30.17
C GLN A 523 -10.64 15.34 30.51
N LYS A 524 -11.29 15.96 29.52
CA LYS A 524 -12.13 17.14 29.67
C LYS A 524 -13.47 16.83 29.01
N ALA A 525 -14.56 17.03 29.74
CA ALA A 525 -15.90 16.77 29.21
C ALA A 525 -16.21 17.64 27.99
N THR A 526 -15.85 18.92 28.03
CA THR A 526 -16.12 19.86 26.93
C THR A 526 -15.09 20.99 26.90
N LEU A 527 -14.65 21.36 25.70
CA LEU A 527 -13.85 22.54 25.40
C LEU A 527 -14.64 23.41 24.41
N THR A 528 -15.02 24.62 24.82
CA THR A 528 -15.82 25.58 24.03
C THR A 528 -15.34 27.01 24.20
N GLY A 529 -15.69 27.89 23.26
CA GLY A 529 -15.56 29.35 23.42
C GLY A 529 -14.30 29.97 22.83
N THR A 530 -13.48 29.19 22.12
CA THR A 530 -12.33 29.68 21.33
C THR A 530 -12.24 28.92 20.02
N ASN A 531 -11.47 29.43 19.06
CA ASN A 531 -11.22 28.82 17.76
C ASN A 531 -9.92 27.99 17.71
N SER A 532 -9.16 27.92 18.81
CA SER A 532 -7.94 27.13 18.91
C SER A 532 -7.72 26.62 20.33
N TYR A 533 -7.37 25.33 20.45
CA TYR A 533 -6.95 24.68 21.69
C TYR A 533 -5.55 24.08 21.51
N GLN A 534 -4.65 24.37 22.45
CA GLN A 534 -3.39 23.65 22.64
C GLN A 534 -3.63 22.55 23.68
N LEU A 535 -3.82 21.31 23.23
CA LEU A 535 -4.18 20.21 24.14
C LEU A 535 -3.01 19.81 25.04
N ASP A 536 -1.76 20.01 24.61
CA ASP A 536 -0.56 19.78 25.42
C ASP A 536 -0.36 20.81 26.56
N GLU A 537 -1.05 21.94 26.53
CA GLU A 537 -1.14 22.86 27.68
C GLU A 537 -2.20 22.41 28.70
N LEU A 538 -3.15 21.56 28.27
CA LEU A 538 -4.26 21.06 29.07
C LEU A 538 -4.01 19.66 29.64
N PHE A 539 -3.11 18.92 29.00
CA PHE A 539 -2.79 17.53 29.30
C PHE A 539 -1.28 17.29 29.24
N THR A 540 -0.78 16.38 30.07
CA THR A 540 0.57 15.84 29.97
C THR A 540 0.65 14.86 28.80
N VAL A 541 1.52 15.12 27.83
CA VAL A 541 1.71 14.28 26.64
C VAL A 541 3.08 13.60 26.69
N GLU A 542 3.11 12.28 26.63
CA GLU A 542 4.36 11.52 26.46
C GLU A 542 4.85 11.64 25.02
N PRO A 543 6.06 12.17 24.78
CA PRO A 543 6.54 12.43 23.42
C PRO A 543 6.56 11.17 22.53
N GLY A 544 5.88 11.27 21.39
CA GLY A 544 5.81 10.26 20.33
C GLY A 544 5.00 9.01 20.63
N GLN A 545 4.26 8.96 21.75
CA GLN A 545 3.59 7.75 22.23
C GLN A 545 2.29 8.09 22.96
N PHE A 546 1.24 8.39 22.21
CA PHE A 546 -0.04 8.78 22.80
C PHE A 546 -1.23 8.48 21.89
N LYS A 547 -2.41 8.46 22.51
CA LYS A 547 -3.71 8.47 21.85
C LYS A 547 -4.45 9.74 22.23
N VAL A 548 -4.98 10.45 21.23
CA VAL A 548 -5.93 11.56 21.43
C VAL A 548 -7.25 11.22 20.78
N SER A 549 -8.35 11.49 21.48
CA SER A 549 -9.70 11.30 20.94
C SER A 549 -10.66 12.38 21.42
N PHE A 550 -11.60 12.78 20.57
CA PHE A 550 -12.67 13.73 20.89
C PHE A 550 -13.81 13.63 19.88
N SER A 551 -14.99 14.09 20.26
CA SER A 551 -16.09 14.32 19.33
C SER A 551 -16.17 15.81 18.98
N LEU A 552 -16.00 16.13 17.71
CA LEU A 552 -15.95 17.48 17.17
C LEU A 552 -17.33 17.89 16.65
N SER A 553 -17.95 18.90 17.28
CA SER A 553 -19.15 19.54 16.72
C SER A 553 -18.72 20.51 15.62
N ASN A 554 -18.81 20.07 14.36
CA ASN A 554 -18.32 20.82 13.21
C ASN A 554 -19.09 20.45 11.92
N ALA A 555 -20.21 21.13 11.67
CA ALA A 555 -21.02 20.81 10.49
C ALA A 555 -20.50 21.44 9.18
N GLU A 556 -19.75 22.55 9.24
CA GLU A 556 -19.55 23.39 8.04
C GLU A 556 -18.17 24.04 7.89
N GLN A 557 -17.28 23.99 8.90
CA GLN A 557 -15.98 24.66 8.82
C GLN A 557 -14.81 23.69 8.72
N VAL A 558 -13.72 24.18 8.13
CA VAL A 558 -12.45 23.45 8.11
C VAL A 558 -11.82 23.48 9.51
N THR A 559 -11.44 22.31 10.01
CA THR A 559 -10.72 22.14 11.28
C THR A 559 -9.38 21.46 11.03
N ASP A 560 -8.30 22.06 11.53
CA ASP A 560 -6.94 21.52 11.49
C ASP A 560 -6.58 20.93 12.86
N ILE A 561 -6.05 19.71 12.84
CA ILE A 561 -5.45 19.00 13.98
C ILE A 561 -3.97 18.80 13.66
N VAL A 562 -3.10 19.47 14.40
CA VAL A 562 -1.65 19.49 14.14
C VAL A 562 -0.93 18.74 15.26
N LEU A 563 -0.25 17.66 14.89
CA LEU A 563 0.73 16.97 15.74
C LEU A 563 2.09 17.54 15.41
N SER A 564 2.81 18.11 16.37
CA SER A 564 4.11 18.73 16.11
C SER A 564 5.16 18.40 17.17
N SER A 565 6.42 18.55 16.79
CA SER A 565 7.59 18.37 17.65
C SER A 565 8.20 19.71 18.06
N ASP A 566 9.09 19.68 19.05
CA ASP A 566 9.87 20.86 19.45
C ASP A 566 10.78 21.44 18.37
N LYS A 567 11.04 20.68 17.30
CA LYS A 567 11.80 21.16 16.12
C LYS A 567 10.91 21.80 15.05
N GLY A 568 9.60 21.89 15.26
CA GLY A 568 8.65 22.44 14.30
C GLY A 568 8.28 21.50 13.15
N GLU A 569 8.69 20.23 13.23
CA GLU A 569 8.19 19.17 12.34
C GLU A 569 6.74 18.87 12.71
N TYR A 570 5.91 18.54 11.72
CA TYR A 570 4.51 18.26 11.96
C TYR A 570 3.90 17.24 10.99
N THR A 571 2.83 16.61 11.47
CA THR A 571 1.82 15.94 10.67
C THR A 571 0.47 16.59 10.97
N LYS A 572 -0.28 16.94 9.94
CA LYS A 572 -1.54 17.69 10.10
C LYS A 572 -2.71 16.94 9.47
N LEU A 573 -3.75 16.68 10.25
CA LEU A 573 -5.04 16.21 9.75
C LEU A 573 -5.98 17.42 9.61
N GLN A 574 -6.54 17.61 8.42
CA GLN A 574 -7.57 18.60 8.14
C GLN A 574 -8.90 17.89 7.88
N LEU A 575 -9.95 18.32 8.57
CA LEU A 575 -11.33 17.89 8.35
C LEU A 575 -12.07 19.02 7.61
N ASP A 576 -12.60 18.72 6.42
CA ASP A 576 -13.47 19.60 5.64
C ASP A 576 -14.85 18.94 5.42
N PRO A 577 -15.80 19.12 6.35
CA PRO A 577 -17.16 18.60 6.24
C PRO A 577 -17.93 19.10 5.00
N ALA A 578 -17.65 20.34 4.56
CA ALA A 578 -18.35 20.95 3.42
C ALA A 578 -17.94 20.27 2.11
N GLN A 579 -16.63 20.03 1.93
CA GLN A 579 -16.12 19.27 0.79
C GLN A 579 -16.30 17.77 0.96
N GLY A 580 -16.49 17.28 2.19
CA GLY A 580 -16.56 15.85 2.50
C GLY A 580 -15.20 15.20 2.33
N GLN A 581 -14.16 15.86 2.84
CA GLN A 581 -12.78 15.43 2.67
C GLN A 581 -12.02 15.48 4.00
N LEU A 582 -11.17 14.48 4.20
CA LEU A 582 -10.04 14.50 5.13
C LEU A 582 -8.76 14.71 4.32
N VAL A 583 -7.82 15.49 4.87
CA VAL A 583 -6.47 15.64 4.30
C VAL A 583 -5.43 15.42 5.39
N LEU A 584 -4.56 14.43 5.23
CA LEU A 584 -3.40 14.20 6.10
C LEU A 584 -2.14 14.72 5.39
N ASP A 585 -1.52 15.76 5.94
CA ASP A 585 -0.29 16.38 5.43
C ASP A 585 0.92 15.87 6.21
N ARG A 586 1.78 15.11 5.52
CA ARG A 586 3.06 14.63 6.07
C ARG A 586 4.30 15.30 5.48
N ARG A 587 4.14 16.39 4.71
CA ARG A 587 5.25 17.04 3.98
C ARG A 587 6.31 17.66 4.90
N GLN A 588 5.99 17.86 6.18
CA GLN A 588 6.91 18.38 7.20
C GLN A 588 7.10 17.40 8.37
N SER A 589 6.89 16.11 8.12
CA SER A 589 6.86 15.08 9.17
C SER A 589 8.24 14.61 9.68
N GLY A 590 9.34 15.23 9.23
CA GLY A 590 10.72 14.89 9.60
C GLY A 590 11.55 14.45 8.40
N LEU A 591 12.28 13.33 8.52
CA LEU A 591 13.02 12.72 7.42
C LEU A 591 12.03 12.30 6.32
N LYS A 592 12.25 12.78 5.11
CA LYS A 592 11.30 12.63 3.99
C LYS A 592 11.95 12.55 2.61
N ASP A 593 13.19 13.00 2.49
CA ASP A 593 13.90 13.13 1.21
C ASP A 593 14.48 11.79 0.70
N PHE A 594 14.08 10.66 1.30
CA PHE A 594 14.51 9.32 0.88
C PHE A 594 13.69 8.79 -0.31
N GLU A 595 12.50 9.33 -0.58
CA GLU A 595 11.71 9.04 -1.78
C GLU A 595 10.82 10.24 -2.13
N ASP A 596 10.79 10.65 -3.40
CA ASP A 596 10.17 11.91 -3.85
C ASP A 596 8.65 11.96 -3.60
N GLY A 597 7.96 10.82 -3.67
CA GLY A 597 6.53 10.71 -3.39
C GLY A 597 6.16 10.54 -1.91
N PHE A 598 7.15 10.44 -1.01
CA PHE A 598 6.88 10.29 0.42
C PHE A 598 6.29 11.57 1.01
N ALA A 599 6.90 12.73 0.75
CA ALA A 599 6.40 14.02 1.25
C ALA A 599 5.13 14.46 0.49
N SER A 600 3.97 13.93 0.88
CA SER A 600 2.70 14.11 0.16
C SER A 600 1.55 14.58 1.06
N LEU A 601 0.51 15.09 0.39
CA LEU A 601 -0.83 15.23 0.96
C LEU A 601 -1.59 13.93 0.66
N GLN A 602 -2.21 13.34 1.67
CA GLN A 602 -3.07 12.18 1.53
C GLN A 602 -4.52 12.61 1.75
N THR A 603 -5.46 12.09 0.97
CA THR A 603 -6.87 12.46 1.06
C THR A 603 -7.78 11.26 1.29
N ALA A 604 -8.84 11.45 2.06
CA ALA A 604 -9.86 10.44 2.29
C ALA A 604 -11.26 11.07 2.23
N PRO A 605 -12.32 10.31 1.89
CA PRO A 605 -13.68 10.80 2.01
C PRO A 605 -14.04 11.04 3.48
N LEU A 606 -14.72 12.15 3.72
CA LEU A 606 -15.39 12.46 4.98
C LEU A 606 -16.89 12.45 4.73
N GLN A 607 -17.62 11.77 5.60
CA GLN A 607 -19.06 11.76 5.52
C GLN A 607 -19.64 13.17 5.74
N LYS A 608 -20.46 13.66 4.80
CA LYS A 608 -21.07 14.99 4.88
C LYS A 608 -22.30 15.00 5.79
N GLY A 609 -22.59 16.17 6.35
CA GLY A 609 -23.87 16.46 7.03
C GLY A 609 -24.03 15.80 8.39
N LEU A 610 -22.93 15.41 9.04
CA LEU A 610 -22.97 14.94 10.43
C LEU A 610 -22.92 16.15 11.38
N GLU A 611 -23.65 16.05 12.49
CA GLU A 611 -23.60 17.04 13.56
C GLU A 611 -22.27 16.95 14.33
N TYR A 612 -21.76 15.73 14.48
CA TYR A 612 -20.52 15.42 15.19
C TYR A 612 -19.62 14.51 14.37
N TYR A 613 -18.32 14.73 14.50
CA TYR A 613 -17.28 13.89 13.94
C TYR A 613 -16.45 13.31 15.08
N ASP A 614 -16.52 11.98 15.26
CA ASP A 614 -15.68 11.29 16.23
C ASP A 614 -14.28 11.13 15.63
N VAL A 615 -13.26 11.63 16.32
CA VAL A 615 -11.87 11.57 15.87
C VAL A 615 -11.04 10.82 16.92
N GLU A 616 -10.29 9.82 16.47
CA GLU A 616 -9.31 9.09 17.26
C GLU A 616 -7.99 9.01 16.50
N ILE A 617 -6.88 9.39 17.15
CA ILE A 617 -5.55 9.41 16.54
C ILE A 617 -4.57 8.70 17.48
N TRP A 618 -3.88 7.70 16.95
CA TRP A 618 -2.78 6.99 17.61
C TRP A 618 -1.45 7.46 17.03
N VAL A 619 -0.50 7.78 17.92
CA VAL A 619 0.84 8.23 17.56
C VAL A 619 1.86 7.30 18.19
N ASP A 620 2.69 6.70 17.35
CA ASP A 620 3.92 5.98 17.73
C ASP A 620 5.14 6.73 17.16
N LYS A 621 6.35 6.27 17.47
CA LYS A 621 7.61 6.93 17.09
C LYS A 621 7.75 7.19 15.59
N ALA A 622 7.07 6.40 14.76
CA ALA A 622 7.18 6.48 13.31
C ALA A 622 5.86 6.25 12.58
N SER A 623 4.72 6.42 13.27
CA SER A 623 3.41 6.27 12.64
C SER A 623 2.36 7.18 13.26
N VAL A 624 1.39 7.54 12.42
CA VAL A 624 0.15 8.20 12.80
C VAL A 624 -0.99 7.40 12.17
N GLU A 625 -1.88 6.87 13.00
CA GLU A 625 -3.10 6.18 12.57
C GLU A 625 -4.33 6.97 13.01
N VAL A 626 -5.17 7.32 12.05
CA VAL A 626 -6.35 8.17 12.22
C VAL A 626 -7.61 7.34 11.96
N PHE A 627 -8.58 7.44 12.86
CA PHE A 627 -9.89 6.83 12.74
C PHE A 627 -10.97 7.89 12.94
N VAL A 628 -11.78 8.12 11.91
CA VAL A 628 -12.88 9.07 11.94
C VAL A 628 -14.22 8.34 11.83
N ASN A 629 -15.18 8.77 12.65
CA ASN A 629 -16.53 8.21 12.74
C ASN A 629 -16.49 6.70 12.97
N LYS A 630 -15.79 6.30 14.05
CA LYS A 630 -15.61 4.89 14.43
C LYS A 630 -14.95 4.06 13.30
N GLY A 631 -13.97 4.64 12.61
CA GLY A 631 -13.16 3.94 11.61
C GLY A 631 -13.86 3.70 10.27
N VAL A 632 -14.99 4.37 9.98
CA VAL A 632 -15.60 4.38 8.63
C VAL A 632 -14.68 5.07 7.62
N SER A 633 -13.91 6.07 8.08
CA SER A 633 -12.81 6.65 7.32
C SER A 633 -11.54 6.53 8.17
N SER A 634 -10.55 5.82 7.64
CA SER A 634 -9.29 5.54 8.33
C SER A 634 -8.11 5.98 7.47
N MET A 635 -7.04 6.47 8.10
CA MET A 635 -5.80 6.83 7.42
C MET A 635 -4.59 6.38 8.24
N THR A 636 -3.75 5.55 7.66
CA THR A 636 -2.47 5.13 8.23
C THR A 636 -1.31 5.74 7.47
N SER A 637 -0.43 6.44 8.18
CA SER A 637 0.79 6.97 7.59
C SER A 637 1.99 6.72 8.49
N ILE A 638 3.07 6.19 7.91
CA ILE A 638 4.37 6.27 8.56
C ILE A 638 4.92 7.69 8.49
N VAL A 639 5.73 8.07 9.47
CA VAL A 639 6.39 9.37 9.63
C VAL A 639 7.77 9.16 10.23
N PHE A 640 8.71 10.07 10.03
CA PHE A 640 10.08 9.93 10.58
C PHE A 640 10.57 11.21 11.26
N PRO A 641 9.89 11.67 12.34
CA PRO A 641 10.21 12.94 12.99
C PRO A 641 11.56 12.88 13.70
N THR A 642 12.43 13.88 13.50
CA THR A 642 13.75 13.95 14.16
C THR A 642 13.67 14.46 15.61
N SER A 643 12.48 14.86 16.04
CA SER A 643 12.11 15.05 17.43
C SER A 643 10.69 14.49 17.62
N PRO A 644 10.39 13.71 18.69
CA PRO A 644 9.06 13.13 18.84
C PRO A 644 7.96 14.18 18.87
N TYR A 645 6.78 13.87 18.34
CA TYR A 645 5.61 14.74 18.48
C TYR A 645 5.19 14.80 19.95
N ASN A 646 4.98 16.01 20.46
CA ASN A 646 4.60 16.25 21.85
C ASN A 646 3.61 17.40 22.02
N LYS A 647 3.24 18.06 20.91
CA LYS A 647 2.28 19.17 20.89
C LYS A 647 1.11 18.82 20.00
N ILE A 648 -0.09 19.19 20.45
CA ILE A 648 -1.33 18.85 19.77
C ILE A 648 -2.21 20.09 19.73
N GLN A 649 -2.35 20.68 18.55
CA GLN A 649 -3.23 21.82 18.34
C GLN A 649 -4.49 21.39 17.61
N VAL A 650 -5.65 21.85 18.06
CA VAL A 650 -6.92 21.77 17.30
C VAL A 650 -7.38 23.20 17.02
N SER A 651 -7.60 23.55 15.75
CA SER A 651 -7.94 24.93 15.38
C SER A 651 -8.86 25.01 14.16
N ALA A 652 -9.65 26.09 14.09
CA ALA A 652 -10.50 26.40 12.95
C ALA A 652 -10.65 27.91 12.79
N LYS A 653 -11.36 28.33 11.74
CA LYS A 653 -11.61 29.76 11.48
C LYS A 653 -12.53 30.38 12.52
N GLN A 654 -13.57 29.67 12.95
CA GLN A 654 -14.53 30.11 13.95
C GLN A 654 -14.37 29.30 15.24
N SER A 655 -15.14 29.65 16.27
CA SER A 655 -15.10 28.92 17.55
C SER A 655 -15.42 27.44 17.36
N LEU A 656 -14.73 26.60 18.13
CA LEU A 656 -14.83 25.15 18.12
C LEU A 656 -15.48 24.64 19.41
N SER A 657 -16.22 23.54 19.29
CA SER A 657 -16.70 22.75 20.41
C SER A 657 -16.18 21.33 20.28
N LEU A 658 -15.35 20.92 21.24
CA LEU A 658 -14.87 19.56 21.41
C LEU A 658 -15.55 18.97 22.64
N SER A 659 -16.07 17.76 22.52
CA SER A 659 -16.63 16.99 23.62
C SER A 659 -15.90 15.67 23.80
N ASP A 660 -15.97 15.11 25.00
CA ASP A 660 -15.30 13.85 25.37
C ASP A 660 -13.80 13.83 25.00
N VAL A 661 -13.12 14.95 25.25
CA VAL A 661 -11.71 15.12 24.90
C VAL A 661 -10.87 14.29 25.86
N LYS A 662 -10.19 13.27 25.32
CA LYS A 662 -9.34 12.36 26.06
C LYS A 662 -7.94 12.36 25.47
N LEU A 663 -6.95 12.37 26.36
CA LEU A 663 -5.55 12.13 26.03
C LEU A 663 -5.03 11.01 26.92
N ASN A 664 -4.43 10.01 26.28
CA ASN A 664 -3.85 8.86 26.94
C ASN A 664 -2.39 8.74 26.53
N ASN A 665 -1.52 8.63 27.50
CA ASN A 665 -0.12 8.31 27.23
C ASN A 665 0.03 6.79 27.14
N ILE A 666 0.89 6.33 26.25
CA ILE A 666 1.09 4.90 26.08
C ILE A 666 2.28 4.46 26.93
N ALA A 667 2.01 3.57 27.90
CA ALA A 667 3.04 2.98 28.75
C ALA A 667 3.31 1.55 28.28
N ILE A 668 4.58 1.23 28.04
CA ILE A 668 4.99 -0.14 27.76
C ILE A 668 5.92 -0.56 28.87
N GLU A 669 5.42 -1.41 29.76
CA GLU A 669 6.27 -2.23 30.61
C GLU A 669 6.84 -3.35 29.71
N LYS A 670 8.08 -3.16 29.23
CA LYS A 670 8.80 -4.20 28.48
C LYS A 670 9.34 -5.29 29.39
#